data_AF-A0AAU9ANU4-F1
#
_entry.id   AF-A0AAU9ANU4-F1
#
_cell.length_a   1.000
_cell.length_b   1.000
_cell.length_c   1.000
_cell.angle_alpha   90.00
_cell.angle_beta   90.00
_cell.angle_gamma   90.00
#
_symmetry.space_group_name_H-M   'P 1'
#
loop_
_entity.id
_entity.type
_entity.pdbx_description
1 polymer ?
#
loop_
_entity_poly.entity_id
_entity_poly.type
_entity_poly.pdbx_seq_one_letter_code
_entity_poly.pdbx_strand_id
1 'polypeptide(L)'
;MEALLFLVGIVAGLILARLYRPAAATQAAPPAVAIQPEPSAAVGDDSAPAAAEETPADPAPAAEESAQDRLFALIRRIDAVDERIQRPQDLLALPEFHQGIDLLASDAFGHDELTRQLSGTGYVLQSMIVKAASRRGDIAPERLIEPAGQYGGYPLHFLIEHLQTLADAATLPQLMRHAQPWWWEFAPVRQMLRDYLRWAGERGQALPAPTLDELDENNAKQLSETLKRFDSPLLQPLLDEVERAAGARRENRVLGAFGRVNPAPKPAQRIVHEALRQQLDQLEELLTGADAASVLVSGEHGVGKSVLIDLLCQRLQAQGWLVFEASAAEILSGQSYIGELEERVREMLSVLHRDKALWRAPEFFELLSKGAYKQDPTGVLDLVLPAIERGQLRVIGEISPRQLAQLQVARPVIKHHFDILSVAPLDPLALAPLATEWARLEGERAGREVADARTLAEAARMAAQYFPEQHEPGRLLRLLDDALRGAEAQQPPALPIDGERLLSTIAQRSGLPLEVIDDRQSLDLERLRAFFQRRVLGQDEAVDALLDRIAMLKAGLTDNGRPIGVFLFAGPTGTGKTELAKALGELLFGSDERLLRLDMSEYQSEDSAWRLTADQGGAAGVRSLTSRIREQPFSVVLLDEFEKAHPKVWDLFLQVFDDARLSDSSGHTVDFRHSIIILTSNAGSTISRNAGPGFTSVRGGYSRSAVEKALYETFRREFINRLDRVVLFNPLDRALMREILHKELGRVLTRRGLRNRDWAVEWEPSAIEFLLDRGFTPDLGARPLRRAIEHYLLAPLARSIVEHRAPQGDQFLFVRSAGDKLEVEFIDPAPAPPVLVPAGDAAPAQGEDDLRDLVYAPSADAGAIARLDARLAALEDTVLGAQWRGEREADYARMAAAGFWESPERHAALDRIERRDRIESALDTAVRLQQRLSRDGGNASFAQSLAQLLFLLGLAVDALRAGRPQDALVEIDLSDSAQRQGEDLRQWWQRVLAMYQGWAQRRNMRVQVLREDRERGSAWLAVSGFGAFDLLEHEAGLHVYEDKAEDATQRLSVLVQVAPDLPGRTRQPQAAQAPAFEAERRIARRYRRSPSPLVRDGVRGWRSGRIDRVLAGEFDVMSED
;
A
#
# COMPACT_ATOMS: atom_id res chain seq x y z
N MET A 1 -27.39 -12.27 69.33
CA MET A 1 -26.53 -12.55 68.15
C MET A 1 -26.45 -11.36 67.20
N GLU A 2 -27.54 -10.65 66.90
CA GLU A 2 -27.51 -9.48 65.99
C GLU A 2 -26.68 -8.30 66.52
N ALA A 3 -26.70 -8.00 67.82
CA ALA A 3 -25.83 -6.97 68.41
C ALA A 3 -24.33 -7.34 68.36
N LEU A 4 -24.00 -8.65 68.35
CA LEU A 4 -22.63 -9.13 68.25
C LEU A 4 -22.12 -9.07 66.79
N LEU A 5 -23.01 -9.36 65.83
CA LEU A 5 -22.72 -9.23 64.39
C LEU A 5 -22.53 -7.77 63.96
N PHE A 6 -23.29 -6.84 64.55
CA PHE A 6 -23.11 -5.40 64.29
C PHE A 6 -21.79 -4.87 64.85
N LEU A 7 -21.37 -5.34 66.04
CA LEU A 7 -20.09 -4.95 66.63
C LEU A 7 -18.89 -5.53 65.87
N VAL A 8 -18.99 -6.77 65.38
CA VAL A 8 -17.96 -7.38 64.51
C VAL A 8 -17.89 -6.68 63.15
N GLY A 9 -19.02 -6.24 62.59
CA GLY A 9 -19.07 -5.45 61.35
C GLY A 9 -18.38 -4.08 61.46
N ILE A 10 -18.54 -3.39 62.59
CA ILE A 10 -17.87 -2.11 62.85
C ILE A 10 -16.36 -2.29 63.07
N VAL A 11 -15.95 -3.35 63.78
CA VAL A 11 -14.53 -3.64 64.02
C VAL A 11 -13.83 -4.12 62.73
N ALA A 12 -14.51 -4.90 61.88
CA ALA A 12 -13.99 -5.30 60.57
C ALA A 12 -13.87 -4.11 59.60
N GLY A 13 -14.85 -3.18 59.60
CA GLY A 13 -14.80 -1.96 58.79
C GLY A 13 -13.67 -1.00 59.19
N LEU A 14 -13.39 -0.87 60.49
CA LEU A 14 -12.28 -0.06 61.00
C LEU A 14 -10.90 -0.68 60.74
N ILE A 15 -10.79 -2.00 60.65
CA ILE A 15 -9.55 -2.71 60.28
C ILE A 15 -9.28 -2.60 58.76
N LEU A 16 -10.32 -2.70 57.92
CA LEU A 16 -10.22 -2.51 56.46
C LEU A 16 -9.86 -1.06 56.07
N ALA A 17 -10.41 -0.05 56.76
CA ALA A 17 -10.08 1.36 56.54
C ALA A 17 -8.64 1.72 56.97
N ARG A 18 -8.01 0.91 57.85
CA ARG A 18 -6.61 1.09 58.28
C ARG A 18 -5.60 0.35 57.41
N LEU A 19 -6.04 -0.64 56.62
CA LEU A 19 -5.22 -1.41 55.68
C LEU A 19 -5.19 -0.79 54.27
N TYR A 20 -6.15 0.07 53.91
CA TYR A 20 -6.17 0.84 52.66
C TYR A 20 -5.73 2.30 52.87
N ARG A 21 -4.44 2.50 53.12
CA ARG A 21 -3.77 3.78 52.86
C ARG A 21 -2.99 3.65 51.55
N PRO A 22 -3.36 4.32 50.45
CA PRO A 22 -2.48 4.41 49.29
C PRO A 22 -1.33 5.39 49.58
N ALA A 23 -0.11 4.88 49.45
CA ALA A 23 1.14 5.63 49.42
C ALA A 23 1.28 6.42 48.11
N ALA A 24 2.04 7.50 48.18
CA ALA A 24 2.32 8.46 47.11
C ALA A 24 2.82 7.83 45.79
N ALA A 25 2.37 8.37 44.67
CA ALA A 25 3.00 8.20 43.36
C ALA A 25 2.95 9.51 42.56
N THR A 26 4.12 10.15 42.48
CA THR A 26 4.77 10.71 41.28
C THR A 26 3.89 11.27 40.15
N GLN A 27 3.88 12.59 40.02
CA GLN A 27 3.53 13.28 38.78
C GLN A 27 4.66 13.11 37.75
N ALA A 28 4.32 12.58 36.57
CA ALA A 28 5.12 12.66 35.35
C ALA A 28 4.23 13.22 34.22
N ALA A 29 4.82 14.10 33.43
CA ALA A 29 4.17 15.05 32.51
C ALA A 29 3.60 14.44 31.21
N PRO A 30 2.69 15.15 30.51
CA PRO A 30 2.46 14.98 29.07
C PRO A 30 3.54 15.71 28.21
N PRO A 31 3.79 15.26 26.96
CA PRO A 31 4.88 15.73 26.10
C PRO A 31 4.54 16.95 25.23
N ALA A 32 5.60 17.48 24.62
CA ALA A 32 5.81 18.80 24.03
C ALA A 32 5.11 19.13 22.70
N VAL A 33 4.87 20.43 22.47
CA VAL A 33 4.88 21.09 21.15
C VAL A 33 5.79 22.33 21.23
N ALA A 34 6.49 22.58 20.12
CA ALA A 34 7.72 23.32 19.90
C ALA A 34 7.81 24.81 20.31
N ILE A 35 9.06 25.19 20.62
CA ILE A 35 9.61 26.53 20.82
C ILE A 35 10.18 27.08 19.50
N GLN A 36 10.09 28.40 19.28
CA GLN A 36 11.13 29.26 18.69
C GLN A 36 10.79 30.77 18.91
N PRO A 37 11.75 31.72 18.87
CA PRO A 37 12.59 32.11 20.01
C PRO A 37 12.54 33.62 20.38
N GLU A 38 13.34 33.98 21.39
CA GLU A 38 13.52 35.28 22.07
C GLU A 38 13.97 36.50 21.22
N PRO A 39 14.18 37.68 21.86
CA PRO A 39 15.56 38.01 22.23
C PRO A 39 15.79 38.65 23.64
N SER A 40 16.75 38.08 24.38
CA SER A 40 17.98 38.69 24.95
C SER A 40 17.94 40.07 25.65
N ALA A 41 18.37 40.11 26.92
CA ALA A 41 19.42 41.02 27.41
C ALA A 41 20.09 40.50 28.69
N ALA A 42 21.39 40.77 28.83
CA ALA A 42 22.38 40.04 29.62
C ALA A 42 22.71 40.63 31.02
N VAL A 43 23.03 39.69 31.93
CA VAL A 43 24.11 39.60 32.94
C VAL A 43 24.72 40.86 33.57
N GLY A 44 24.76 40.87 34.91
CA GLY A 44 25.75 41.58 35.75
C GLY A 44 25.60 41.20 37.23
N ASP A 45 26.67 40.67 37.81
CA ASP A 45 26.78 39.97 39.10
C ASP A 45 27.13 40.87 40.30
N ASP A 46 26.99 40.29 41.50
CA ASP A 46 27.66 40.57 42.79
C ASP A 46 27.36 41.85 43.61
N SER A 47 26.69 41.67 44.76
CA SER A 47 27.30 41.76 46.12
C SER A 47 26.24 41.90 47.24
N ALA A 48 26.29 41.01 48.24
CA ALA A 48 25.58 41.11 49.52
C ALA A 48 26.43 41.91 50.53
N PRO A 49 25.88 42.54 51.61
CA PRO A 49 25.56 41.77 52.83
C PRO A 49 24.46 42.32 53.78
N ALA A 50 23.99 41.42 54.65
CA ALA A 50 23.59 41.52 56.07
C ALA A 50 22.87 42.74 56.70
N ALA A 51 21.66 42.43 57.21
CA ALA A 51 21.09 42.66 58.55
C ALA A 51 21.43 43.91 59.42
N ALA A 52 20.33 44.61 59.76
CA ALA A 52 19.86 45.01 61.10
C ALA A 52 19.85 46.50 61.48
N GLU A 53 18.71 46.85 62.10
CA GLU A 53 18.36 48.03 62.92
C GLU A 53 18.02 49.35 62.21
N GLU A 54 16.76 49.79 62.35
CA GLU A 54 16.36 50.96 63.16
C GLU A 54 14.83 51.21 63.11
N THR A 55 14.18 51.13 64.28
CA THR A 55 13.30 52.12 64.97
C THR A 55 12.19 52.92 64.22
N PRO A 56 11.23 53.56 64.91
CA PRO A 56 9.80 53.42 64.65
C PRO A 56 9.17 54.64 63.95
N ALA A 57 7.90 54.43 63.57
CA ALA A 57 6.99 55.37 62.91
C ALA A 57 6.84 56.76 63.55
N ASP A 58 6.47 57.72 62.70
CA ASP A 58 5.47 58.76 63.00
C ASP A 58 4.81 59.27 61.67
N PRO A 59 3.66 59.97 61.67
CA PRO A 59 2.38 59.36 61.31
C PRO A 59 1.59 60.03 60.15
N ALA A 60 0.47 59.40 59.77
CA ALA A 60 -0.70 59.88 58.98
C ALA A 60 -0.63 59.72 57.43
N PRO A 61 -1.77 59.48 56.72
CA PRO A 61 -3.16 59.76 57.13
C PRO A 61 -4.09 58.53 57.17
N ALA A 62 -5.25 58.72 57.80
CA ALA A 62 -6.35 57.76 57.81
C ALA A 62 -6.70 57.32 56.38
N ALA A 63 -6.57 56.03 56.09
CA ALA A 63 -7.05 55.46 54.85
C ALA A 63 -8.56 55.71 54.76
N GLU A 64 -9.00 56.36 53.68
CA GLU A 64 -10.42 56.46 53.37
C GLU A 64 -11.01 55.04 53.33
N GLU A 65 -11.93 54.77 54.25
CA GLU A 65 -12.63 53.48 54.34
C GLU A 65 -13.26 53.17 52.98
N SER A 66 -12.86 52.05 52.35
CA SER A 66 -13.32 51.71 51.01
C SER A 66 -14.84 51.47 51.01
N ALA A 67 -15.50 51.62 49.85
CA ALA A 67 -16.92 51.34 49.74
C ALA A 67 -17.27 49.88 50.14
N GLN A 68 -16.38 48.93 49.87
CA GLN A 68 -16.51 47.55 50.34
C GLN A 68 -16.41 47.43 51.87
N ASP A 69 -15.44 48.10 52.50
CA ASP A 69 -15.27 48.08 53.96
C ASP A 69 -16.50 48.66 54.68
N ARG A 70 -17.06 49.75 54.14
CA ARG A 70 -18.31 50.37 54.64
C ARG A 70 -19.50 49.41 54.50
N LEU A 71 -19.63 48.74 53.35
CA LEU A 71 -20.69 47.76 53.14
C LEU A 71 -20.59 46.59 54.14
N PHE A 72 -19.40 46.04 54.35
CA PHE A 72 -19.18 44.98 55.35
C PHE A 72 -19.40 45.47 56.78
N ALA A 73 -19.07 46.72 57.10
CA ALA A 73 -19.39 47.31 58.39
C ALA A 73 -20.91 47.43 58.62
N LEU A 74 -21.68 47.82 57.60
CA LEU A 74 -23.13 47.89 57.65
C LEU A 74 -23.77 46.51 57.81
N ILE A 75 -23.33 45.52 57.03
CA ILE A 75 -23.81 44.12 57.14
C ILE A 75 -23.57 43.59 58.56
N ARG A 76 -22.36 43.75 59.11
CA ARG A 76 -22.05 43.30 60.48
C ARG A 76 -22.91 43.96 61.56
N ARG A 77 -23.30 45.23 61.37
CA ARG A 77 -24.20 45.93 62.31
C ARG A 77 -25.62 45.38 62.24
N ILE A 78 -26.09 44.99 61.06
CA ILE A 78 -27.41 44.37 60.87
C ILE A 78 -27.41 42.95 61.42
N ASP A 79 -26.37 42.17 61.14
CA ASP A 79 -26.20 40.82 61.70
C ASP A 79 -26.11 40.84 63.24
N ALA A 80 -25.58 41.91 63.84
CA ALA A 80 -25.55 42.08 65.29
C ALA A 80 -26.94 42.26 65.94
N VAL A 81 -27.98 42.58 65.15
CA VAL A 81 -29.38 42.69 65.59
C VAL A 81 -30.28 41.62 64.96
N ASP A 82 -29.70 40.55 64.42
CA ASP A 82 -30.40 39.46 63.70
C ASP A 82 -31.58 38.88 64.48
N GLU A 83 -31.44 38.70 65.79
CA GLU A 83 -32.52 38.18 66.66
C GLU A 83 -33.80 39.05 66.67
N ARG A 84 -33.69 40.33 66.28
CA ARG A 84 -34.82 41.27 66.18
C ARG A 84 -35.49 41.27 64.81
N ILE A 85 -34.89 40.62 63.81
CA ILE A 85 -35.37 40.57 62.44
C ILE A 85 -36.23 39.30 62.29
N GLN A 86 -37.55 39.47 62.32
CA GLN A 86 -38.51 38.36 62.19
C GLN A 86 -39.29 38.38 60.88
N ARG A 87 -39.31 39.52 60.19
CA ARG A 87 -39.98 39.73 58.91
C ARG A 87 -39.13 40.60 57.98
N PRO A 88 -39.30 40.51 56.65
CA PRO A 88 -38.59 41.38 55.71
C PRO A 88 -38.80 42.89 55.96
N GLN A 89 -39.94 43.28 56.55
CA GLN A 89 -40.21 44.67 56.94
C GLN A 89 -39.28 45.18 58.04
N ASP A 90 -38.76 44.30 58.91
CA ASP A 90 -37.85 44.68 59.99
C ASP A 90 -36.49 45.11 59.42
N LEU A 91 -36.04 44.51 58.30
CA LEU A 91 -34.86 44.99 57.57
C LEU A 91 -35.07 46.40 57.02
N LEU A 92 -36.26 46.68 56.46
CA LEU A 92 -36.59 48.01 55.94
C LEU A 92 -36.73 49.07 57.04
N ALA A 93 -36.87 48.68 58.31
CA ALA A 93 -36.90 49.62 59.43
C ALA A 93 -35.50 50.03 59.91
N LEU A 94 -34.45 49.29 59.52
CA LEU A 94 -33.07 49.56 59.94
C LEU A 94 -32.42 50.65 59.07
N PRO A 95 -31.91 51.76 59.65
CA PRO A 95 -31.19 52.79 58.91
C PRO A 95 -29.96 52.25 58.15
N GLU A 96 -29.26 51.28 58.75
CA GLU A 96 -28.07 50.64 58.17
C GLU A 96 -28.41 49.88 56.89
N PHE A 97 -29.62 49.32 56.78
CA PHE A 97 -30.07 48.59 55.60
C PHE A 97 -30.28 49.56 54.42
N HIS A 98 -30.88 50.72 54.65
CA HIS A 98 -31.03 51.76 53.62
C HIS A 98 -29.69 52.34 53.19
N GLN A 99 -28.77 52.57 54.14
CA GLN A 99 -27.40 53.02 53.80
C GLN A 99 -26.67 51.99 52.93
N GLY A 100 -26.87 50.68 53.18
CA GLY A 100 -26.32 49.62 52.35
C GLY A 100 -26.93 49.60 50.95
N ILE A 101 -28.25 49.78 50.83
CA ILE A 101 -28.94 49.89 49.54
C ILE A 101 -28.43 51.10 48.74
N ASP A 102 -28.33 52.28 49.37
CA ASP A 102 -27.86 53.51 48.73
C ASP A 102 -26.42 53.36 48.24
N LEU A 103 -25.57 52.71 49.03
CA LEU A 103 -24.18 52.42 48.68
C LEU A 103 -24.07 51.46 47.49
N LEU A 104 -24.87 50.38 47.47
CA LEU A 104 -24.92 49.43 46.35
C LEU A 104 -25.61 49.99 45.10
N ALA A 105 -26.50 50.98 45.27
CA ALA A 105 -27.14 51.69 44.16
C ALA A 105 -26.23 52.75 43.51
N SER A 106 -25.12 53.10 44.16
CA SER A 106 -24.13 54.05 43.63
C SER A 106 -23.19 53.41 42.60
N ASP A 107 -22.41 54.26 41.91
CA ASP A 107 -21.38 53.84 40.94
C ASP A 107 -20.16 53.16 41.60
N ALA A 108 -20.15 53.03 42.94
CA ALA A 108 -19.06 52.38 43.67
C ALA A 108 -18.97 50.86 43.42
N PHE A 109 -20.02 50.24 42.89
CA PHE A 109 -20.09 48.80 42.57
C PHE A 109 -20.58 48.59 41.13
N GLY A 110 -19.87 47.73 40.39
CA GLY A 110 -20.26 47.34 39.04
C GLY A 110 -21.37 46.28 39.04
N HIS A 111 -22.26 46.30 38.05
CA HIS A 111 -23.36 45.34 37.89
C HIS A 111 -22.93 43.86 37.90
N ASP A 112 -21.78 43.52 37.28
CA ASP A 112 -21.23 42.15 37.30
C ASP A 112 -20.72 41.73 38.69
N GLU A 113 -20.21 42.67 39.50
CA GLU A 113 -19.79 42.40 40.88
C GLU A 113 -21.00 42.11 41.76
N LEU A 114 -22.07 42.90 41.64
CA LEU A 114 -23.32 42.71 42.36
C LEU A 114 -23.99 41.38 42.00
N THR A 115 -24.02 41.04 40.70
CA THR A 115 -24.61 39.78 40.23
C THR A 115 -23.85 38.57 40.79
N ARG A 116 -22.50 38.63 40.86
CA ARG A 116 -21.68 37.55 41.42
C ARG A 116 -21.92 37.35 42.92
N GLN A 117 -22.19 38.42 43.67
CA GLN A 117 -22.45 38.35 45.11
C GLN A 117 -23.83 37.77 45.45
N LEU A 118 -24.78 37.73 44.50
CA LEU A 118 -26.11 37.12 44.72
C LEU A 118 -26.06 35.61 44.96
N SER A 119 -25.04 34.91 44.46
CA SER A 119 -24.82 33.48 44.71
C SER A 119 -24.08 33.19 46.03
N GLY A 120 -23.75 34.22 46.81
CA GLY A 120 -23.04 34.09 48.09
C GLY A 120 -23.93 33.66 49.27
N THR A 121 -23.32 33.41 50.42
CA THR A 121 -24.02 33.03 51.66
C THR A 121 -24.33 34.26 52.51
N GLY A 122 -25.58 34.72 52.54
CA GLY A 122 -26.02 35.79 53.46
C GLY A 122 -27.30 36.50 53.00
N TYR A 123 -28.36 36.43 53.80
CA TYR A 123 -29.67 36.95 53.42
C TYR A 123 -29.73 38.49 53.39
N VAL A 124 -28.94 39.18 54.22
CA VAL A 124 -28.91 40.65 54.32
C VAL A 124 -28.34 41.26 53.04
N LEU A 125 -27.14 40.85 52.62
CA LEU A 125 -26.49 41.35 51.42
C LEU A 125 -27.30 41.02 50.16
N GLN A 126 -27.81 39.79 50.02
CA GLN A 126 -28.69 39.42 48.91
C GLN A 126 -29.95 40.30 48.87
N SER A 127 -30.59 40.54 50.03
CA SER A 127 -31.76 41.43 50.14
C SER A 127 -31.43 42.87 49.75
N MET A 128 -30.26 43.38 50.17
CA MET A 128 -29.79 44.73 49.80
C MET A 128 -29.52 44.82 48.30
N ILE A 129 -28.85 43.84 47.68
CA ILE A 129 -28.55 43.83 46.25
C ILE A 129 -29.84 43.79 45.43
N VAL A 130 -30.79 42.92 45.78
CA VAL A 130 -32.08 42.83 45.09
C VAL A 130 -32.86 44.14 45.20
N LYS A 131 -32.84 44.81 46.36
CA LYS A 131 -33.47 46.13 46.52
C LYS A 131 -32.69 47.25 45.83
N ALA A 132 -31.36 47.22 45.83
CA ALA A 132 -30.54 48.19 45.11
C ALA A 132 -30.75 48.07 43.59
N ALA A 133 -30.88 46.85 43.07
CA ALA A 133 -31.20 46.61 41.67
C ALA A 133 -32.52 47.27 41.25
N SER A 134 -33.53 47.37 42.12
CA SER A 134 -34.77 48.10 41.80
C SER A 134 -34.60 49.60 41.59
N ARG A 135 -33.49 50.18 42.08
CA ARG A 135 -33.12 51.59 41.90
C ARG A 135 -32.10 51.79 40.77
N ARG A 136 -31.57 50.69 40.23
CA ARG A 136 -30.59 50.68 39.15
C ARG A 136 -31.26 50.22 37.86
N GLY A 137 -30.94 50.87 36.74
CA GLY A 137 -31.46 50.46 35.42
C GLY A 137 -30.55 49.50 34.66
N ASP A 138 -29.36 49.19 35.20
CA ASP A 138 -28.28 48.45 34.53
C ASP A 138 -28.25 46.94 34.82
N ILE A 139 -29.10 46.46 35.75
CA ILE A 139 -29.22 45.04 36.08
C ILE A 139 -30.51 44.48 35.49
N ALA A 140 -30.36 43.58 34.53
CA ALA A 140 -31.50 42.89 33.92
C ALA A 140 -32.21 41.97 34.93
N PRO A 141 -33.56 41.92 34.98
CA PRO A 141 -34.32 41.08 35.91
C PRO A 141 -33.94 39.59 35.85
N GLU A 142 -33.56 39.09 34.68
CA GLU A 142 -33.16 37.69 34.44
C GLU A 142 -31.94 37.31 35.29
N ARG A 143 -30.97 38.24 35.46
CA ARG A 143 -29.77 38.02 36.28
C ARG A 143 -30.09 37.94 37.78
N LEU A 144 -31.19 38.53 38.22
CA LEU A 144 -31.69 38.42 39.61
C LEU A 144 -32.46 37.12 39.84
N ILE A 145 -33.09 36.57 38.79
CA ILE A 145 -33.89 35.35 38.86
C ILE A 145 -33.02 34.09 38.84
N GLU A 146 -31.90 34.11 38.11
CA GLU A 146 -31.01 32.95 37.93
C GLU A 146 -30.58 32.27 39.25
N PRO A 147 -30.15 33.01 40.31
CA PRO A 147 -29.83 32.41 41.61
C PRO A 147 -31.04 32.19 42.53
N ALA A 148 -32.28 32.44 42.10
CA ALA A 148 -33.47 32.45 42.98
C ALA A 148 -33.71 31.13 43.72
N GLY A 149 -33.29 29.99 43.16
CA GLY A 149 -33.38 28.68 43.83
C GLY A 149 -32.52 28.58 45.09
N GLN A 150 -31.50 29.44 45.23
CA GLN A 150 -30.58 29.50 46.38
C GLN A 150 -30.98 30.56 47.40
N TYR A 151 -31.98 31.41 47.09
CA TYR A 151 -32.41 32.48 47.98
C TYR A 151 -33.11 31.95 49.23
N GLY A 152 -32.85 32.58 50.37
CA GLY A 152 -33.70 32.44 51.55
C GLY A 152 -35.03 33.21 51.39
N GLY A 153 -35.93 33.08 52.36
CA GLY A 153 -37.25 33.72 52.30
C GLY A 153 -37.24 35.25 52.17
N TYR A 154 -36.19 35.92 52.66
CA TYR A 154 -36.07 37.39 52.69
C TYR A 154 -35.64 37.98 51.33
N PRO A 155 -34.52 37.55 50.71
CA PRO A 155 -34.19 37.96 49.34
C PRO A 155 -35.28 37.62 48.32
N LEU A 156 -35.89 36.44 48.44
CA LEU A 156 -36.98 36.01 47.57
C LEU A 156 -38.22 36.91 47.70
N HIS A 157 -38.53 37.40 48.90
CA HIS A 157 -39.59 38.38 49.13
C HIS A 157 -39.34 39.68 48.35
N PHE A 158 -38.15 40.25 48.49
CA PHE A 158 -37.81 41.49 47.79
C PHE A 158 -37.68 41.30 46.28
N LEU A 159 -37.27 40.12 45.81
CA LEU A 159 -37.23 39.79 44.39
C LEU A 159 -38.64 39.81 43.81
N ILE A 160 -39.58 39.09 44.43
CA ILE A 160 -40.96 39.01 43.93
C ILE A 160 -41.65 40.37 43.99
N GLU A 161 -41.43 41.14 45.06
CA GLU A 161 -41.89 42.52 45.15
C GLU A 161 -41.35 43.38 44.00
N HIS A 162 -40.03 43.28 43.70
CA HIS A 162 -39.43 44.02 42.59
C HIS A 162 -39.98 43.57 41.23
N LEU A 163 -40.10 42.27 40.97
CA LEU A 163 -40.68 41.77 39.71
C LEU A 163 -42.12 42.26 39.49
N GLN A 164 -42.91 42.37 40.56
CA GLN A 164 -44.26 42.94 40.50
C GLN A 164 -44.28 44.44 40.14
N THR A 165 -43.20 45.19 40.41
CA THR A 165 -43.08 46.61 40.02
C THR A 165 -42.77 46.83 38.54
N LEU A 166 -42.14 45.85 37.87
CA LEU A 166 -41.73 45.95 36.47
C LEU A 166 -42.87 45.79 35.45
N ALA A 167 -44.09 45.45 35.92
CA ALA A 167 -45.29 45.26 35.12
C ALA A 167 -45.19 44.21 33.99
N ASP A 168 -44.17 43.34 34.02
CA ASP A 168 -43.94 42.28 33.05
C ASP A 168 -44.13 40.89 33.67
N ALA A 169 -45.18 40.18 33.24
CA ALA A 169 -45.45 38.82 33.72
C ALA A 169 -44.51 37.77 33.10
N ALA A 170 -43.73 38.10 32.05
CA ALA A 170 -42.85 37.17 31.34
C ALA A 170 -41.73 36.58 32.23
N THR A 171 -41.42 37.23 33.35
CA THR A 171 -40.42 36.79 34.33
C THR A 171 -40.93 35.66 35.25
N LEU A 172 -42.25 35.46 35.33
CA LEU A 172 -42.86 34.50 36.26
C LEU A 172 -42.49 33.05 35.95
N PRO A 173 -42.58 32.52 34.71
CA PRO A 173 -42.11 31.17 34.39
C PRO A 173 -40.61 31.00 34.64
N GLN A 174 -39.81 32.04 34.40
CA GLN A 174 -38.37 32.01 34.63
C GLN A 174 -38.06 31.92 36.12
N LEU A 175 -38.82 32.61 36.99
CA LEU A 175 -38.72 32.45 38.44
C LEU A 175 -39.17 31.06 38.88
N MET A 176 -40.31 30.61 38.36
CA MET A 176 -40.93 29.34 38.73
C MET A 176 -40.11 28.12 38.29
N ARG A 177 -39.20 28.25 37.31
CA ARG A 177 -38.22 27.21 36.95
C ARG A 177 -37.26 26.85 38.09
N HIS A 178 -37.09 27.76 39.06
CA HIS A 178 -36.23 27.57 40.22
C HIS A 178 -36.99 27.16 41.49
N ALA A 179 -38.30 26.88 41.38
CA ALA A 179 -39.15 26.62 42.52
C ALA A 179 -38.67 25.43 43.37
N GLN A 180 -38.57 25.66 44.67
CA GLN A 180 -38.13 24.66 45.65
C GLN A 180 -39.32 24.14 46.48
N PRO A 181 -39.26 22.90 47.01
CA PRO A 181 -40.33 22.34 47.83
C PRO A 181 -40.74 23.25 49.01
N TRP A 182 -39.75 23.90 49.64
CA TRP A 182 -39.98 24.79 50.78
C TRP A 182 -40.75 26.07 50.40
N TRP A 183 -40.77 26.49 49.12
CA TRP A 183 -41.56 27.65 48.67
C TRP A 183 -43.05 27.41 48.88
N TRP A 184 -43.48 26.16 48.74
CA TRP A 184 -44.84 25.75 49.04
C TRP A 184 -45.05 25.57 50.56
N GLU A 185 -44.09 24.98 51.27
CA GLU A 185 -44.24 24.67 52.70
C GLU A 185 -44.30 25.93 53.56
N PHE A 186 -43.53 26.97 53.20
CA PHE A 186 -43.48 28.23 53.92
C PHE A 186 -44.62 29.18 53.52
N ALA A 187 -45.57 29.38 54.44
CA ALA A 187 -46.82 30.09 54.17
C ALA A 187 -46.67 31.52 53.59
N PRO A 188 -45.73 32.38 54.04
CA PRO A 188 -45.56 33.71 53.48
C PRO A 188 -45.14 33.73 52.00
N VAL A 189 -44.18 32.86 51.63
CA VAL A 189 -43.71 32.76 50.23
C VAL A 189 -44.78 32.15 49.34
N ARG A 190 -45.47 31.10 49.81
CA ARG A 190 -46.60 30.49 49.10
C ARG A 190 -47.68 31.52 48.77
N GLN A 191 -48.09 32.32 49.75
CA GLN A 191 -49.14 33.32 49.56
C GLN A 191 -48.72 34.39 48.54
N MET A 192 -47.50 34.90 48.66
CA MET A 192 -46.95 35.91 47.75
C MET A 192 -46.84 35.41 46.30
N LEU A 193 -46.42 34.17 46.08
CA LEU A 193 -46.40 33.55 44.75
C LEU A 193 -47.80 33.32 44.18
N ARG A 194 -48.78 32.91 45.01
CA ARG A 194 -50.19 32.80 44.57
C ARG A 194 -50.77 34.15 44.17
N ASP A 195 -50.44 35.21 44.90
CA ASP A 195 -50.87 36.56 44.57
C ASP A 195 -50.18 37.05 43.29
N TYR A 196 -48.91 36.71 43.06
CA TYR A 196 -48.21 37.00 41.79
C TYR A 196 -48.82 36.25 40.59
N LEU A 197 -49.13 34.95 40.76
CA LEU A 197 -49.84 34.15 39.76
C LEU A 197 -51.23 34.70 39.44
N ARG A 198 -51.98 35.16 40.44
CA ARG A 198 -53.30 35.80 40.23
C ARG A 198 -53.16 37.11 39.46
N TRP A 199 -52.23 37.96 39.88
CA TRP A 199 -51.91 39.23 39.23
C TRP A 199 -51.49 39.06 37.75
N ALA A 200 -50.75 38.00 37.43
CA ALA A 200 -50.32 37.68 36.07
C ALA A 200 -51.50 37.15 35.22
N GLY A 201 -52.38 36.33 35.81
CA GLY A 201 -53.54 35.75 35.14
C GLY A 201 -54.57 36.79 34.71
N GLU A 202 -54.79 37.82 35.52
CA GLU A 202 -55.70 38.93 35.20
C GLU A 202 -55.25 39.77 33.98
N ARG A 203 -53.97 39.68 33.58
CA ARG A 203 -53.40 40.44 32.45
C ARG A 203 -53.34 39.67 31.13
N GLY A 204 -53.69 38.38 31.11
CA GLY A 204 -53.86 37.59 29.89
C GLY A 204 -52.63 37.45 28.97
N GLN A 205 -51.42 37.63 29.47
CA GLN A 205 -50.19 37.49 28.68
C GLN A 205 -49.81 36.01 28.51
N ALA A 206 -49.51 35.61 27.27
CA ALA A 206 -48.93 34.31 26.98
C ALA A 206 -47.48 34.27 27.49
N LEU A 207 -47.20 33.32 28.37
CA LEU A 207 -45.93 33.21 29.06
C LEU A 207 -45.04 32.16 28.35
N PRO A 208 -43.87 32.54 27.81
CA PRO A 208 -42.97 31.57 27.19
C PRO A 208 -42.38 30.63 28.23
N ALA A 209 -42.38 29.33 27.95
CA ALA A 209 -41.69 28.35 28.78
C ALA A 209 -40.17 28.48 28.58
N PRO A 210 -39.36 28.57 29.65
CA PRO A 210 -37.91 28.57 29.55
C PRO A 210 -37.39 27.19 29.12
N THR A 211 -36.30 27.14 28.35
CA THR A 211 -35.59 25.88 28.06
C THR A 211 -34.98 25.29 29.34
N LEU A 212 -35.10 23.97 29.50
CA LEU A 212 -34.74 23.22 30.71
C LEU A 212 -33.57 22.26 30.47
N ASP A 213 -32.55 22.72 29.73
CA ASP A 213 -31.49 21.86 29.20
C ASP A 213 -30.61 21.19 30.28
N GLU A 214 -30.63 21.70 31.53
CA GLU A 214 -29.75 21.25 32.63
C GLU A 214 -30.43 20.47 33.79
N LEU A 215 -31.77 20.34 33.83
CA LEU A 215 -32.54 19.76 34.97
C LEU A 215 -32.41 18.22 35.14
N ASP A 216 -31.68 17.71 36.15
CA ASP A 216 -31.62 16.25 36.44
C ASP A 216 -32.98 15.60 36.77
N GLU A 217 -33.09 14.27 36.69
CA GLU A 217 -34.38 13.54 36.85
C GLU A 217 -35.02 13.77 38.23
N ASN A 218 -34.21 13.89 39.28
CA ASN A 218 -34.70 14.13 40.64
C ASN A 218 -35.21 15.57 40.80
N ASN A 219 -34.46 16.54 40.29
CA ASN A 219 -34.82 17.95 40.31
C ASN A 219 -36.02 18.23 39.42
N ALA A 220 -36.13 17.59 38.25
CA ALA A 220 -37.31 17.69 37.38
C ALA A 220 -38.57 17.12 38.05
N LYS A 221 -38.45 15.98 38.76
CA LYS A 221 -39.55 15.41 39.53
C LYS A 221 -39.98 16.34 40.68
N GLN A 222 -39.02 16.82 41.47
CA GLN A 222 -39.29 17.75 42.57
C GLN A 222 -39.91 19.06 42.09
N LEU A 223 -39.44 19.60 40.96
CA LEU A 223 -39.97 20.79 40.33
C LEU A 223 -41.40 20.56 39.83
N SER A 224 -41.65 19.46 39.10
CA SER A 224 -43.00 19.08 38.65
C SER A 224 -43.98 18.93 39.82
N GLU A 225 -43.58 18.24 40.90
CA GLU A 225 -44.39 18.08 42.11
C GLU A 225 -44.68 19.43 42.79
N THR A 226 -43.68 20.31 42.86
CA THR A 226 -43.82 21.64 43.47
C THR A 226 -44.74 22.53 42.65
N LEU A 227 -44.55 22.57 41.32
CA LEU A 227 -45.38 23.35 40.39
C LEU A 227 -46.85 22.87 40.39
N LYS A 228 -47.09 21.55 40.41
CA LYS A 228 -48.44 20.97 40.49
C LYS A 228 -49.21 21.42 41.75
N ARG A 229 -48.52 21.63 42.86
CA ARG A 229 -49.15 22.09 44.12
C ARG A 229 -49.71 23.51 44.01
N PHE A 230 -49.18 24.37 43.14
CA PHE A 230 -49.68 25.73 42.96
C PHE A 230 -51.00 25.82 42.18
N ASP A 231 -51.38 24.75 41.44
CA ASP A 231 -52.65 24.60 40.73
C ASP A 231 -53.07 25.85 39.93
N SER A 232 -52.23 26.25 38.97
CA SER A 232 -52.44 27.44 38.13
C SER A 232 -52.28 27.11 36.64
N PRO A 233 -53.24 27.52 35.78
CA PRO A 233 -53.17 27.28 34.33
C PRO A 233 -52.00 27.99 33.66
N LEU A 234 -51.47 29.07 34.28
CA LEU A 234 -50.30 29.79 33.77
C LEU A 234 -48.99 28.99 33.86
N LEU A 235 -48.95 27.98 34.75
CA LEU A 235 -47.77 27.11 34.93
C LEU A 235 -47.83 25.86 34.04
N GLN A 236 -48.96 25.61 33.35
CA GLN A 236 -49.12 24.42 32.51
C GLN A 236 -48.05 24.32 31.41
N PRO A 237 -47.69 25.39 30.68
CA PRO A 237 -46.63 25.30 29.67
C PRO A 237 -45.26 24.94 30.25
N LEU A 238 -44.94 25.42 31.46
CA LEU A 238 -43.70 25.07 32.17
C LEU A 238 -43.75 23.63 32.69
N LEU A 239 -44.88 23.18 33.21
CA LEU A 239 -45.09 21.79 33.64
C LEU A 239 -44.90 20.82 32.47
N ASP A 240 -45.49 21.12 31.32
CA ASP A 240 -45.36 20.32 30.11
C ASP A 240 -43.89 20.29 29.64
N GLU A 241 -43.15 21.39 29.77
CA GLU A 241 -41.71 21.48 29.48
C GLU A 241 -40.87 20.60 30.42
N VAL A 242 -41.13 20.67 31.73
CA VAL A 242 -40.43 19.86 32.76
C VAL A 242 -40.66 18.37 32.52
N GLU A 243 -41.90 17.98 32.26
CA GLU A 243 -42.26 16.58 32.02
C GLU A 243 -41.64 16.06 30.71
N ARG A 244 -41.61 16.88 29.66
CA ARG A 244 -40.97 16.54 28.38
C ARG A 244 -39.45 16.39 28.52
N ALA A 245 -38.79 17.30 29.24
CA ALA A 245 -37.35 17.23 29.51
C ALA A 245 -36.98 16.00 30.35
N ALA A 246 -37.79 15.66 31.36
CA ALA A 246 -37.61 14.46 32.18
C ALA A 246 -37.81 13.17 31.35
N GLY A 247 -38.82 13.14 30.48
CA GLY A 247 -39.09 12.03 29.56
C GLY A 247 -37.91 11.77 28.60
N ALA A 248 -37.41 12.81 27.94
CA ALA A 248 -36.28 12.71 27.02
C ALA A 248 -35.00 12.21 27.71
N ARG A 249 -34.75 12.59 28.98
CA ARG A 249 -33.61 12.10 29.76
C ARG A 249 -33.76 10.63 30.14
N ARG A 250 -34.96 10.19 30.53
CA ARG A 250 -35.23 8.77 30.81
C ARG A 250 -35.03 7.92 29.56
N GLU A 251 -35.51 8.39 28.41
CA GLU A 251 -35.31 7.75 27.11
C GLU A 251 -33.82 7.64 26.78
N ASN A 252 -33.07 8.74 26.88
CA ASN A 252 -31.62 8.75 26.64
C ASN A 252 -30.84 7.87 27.62
N ARG A 253 -31.25 7.77 28.89
CA ARG A 253 -30.57 6.91 29.87
C ARG A 253 -30.75 5.42 29.54
N VAL A 254 -31.98 5.00 29.27
CA VAL A 254 -32.30 3.59 29.05
C VAL A 254 -31.83 3.14 27.66
N LEU A 255 -32.23 3.86 26.62
CA LEU A 255 -31.92 3.51 25.24
C LEU A 255 -30.50 3.93 24.82
N GLY A 256 -29.98 5.04 25.36
CA GLY A 256 -28.62 5.51 25.05
C GLY A 256 -27.51 4.61 25.60
N ALA A 257 -27.82 3.68 26.51
CA ALA A 257 -26.86 2.70 27.00
C ALA A 257 -26.41 1.68 25.94
N PHE A 258 -27.18 1.51 24.85
CA PHE A 258 -26.91 0.51 23.81
C PHE A 258 -27.41 0.93 22.41
N GLY A 259 -27.67 2.22 22.19
CA GLY A 259 -28.12 2.74 20.89
C GLY A 259 -28.21 4.26 20.87
N ARG A 260 -28.83 4.80 19.83
CA ARG A 260 -29.02 6.25 19.63
C ARG A 260 -30.49 6.59 19.65
N VAL A 261 -30.85 7.58 20.45
CA VAL A 261 -32.21 8.11 20.54
C VAL A 261 -32.29 9.38 19.72
N ASN A 262 -33.32 9.48 18.87
CA ASN A 262 -33.55 10.58 17.95
C ASN A 262 -32.25 11.04 17.26
N PRO A 263 -31.57 10.13 16.53
CA PRO A 263 -30.30 10.44 15.92
C PRO A 263 -30.44 11.68 15.04
N ALA A 264 -29.51 12.63 15.21
CA ALA A 264 -29.50 13.83 14.41
C ALA A 264 -29.35 13.47 12.92
N PRO A 265 -30.06 14.17 12.02
CA PRO A 265 -29.89 13.94 10.60
C PRO A 265 -28.43 14.18 10.20
N LYS A 266 -27.85 13.25 9.42
CA LYS A 266 -26.50 13.42 8.89
C LYS A 266 -26.44 14.71 8.05
N PRO A 267 -25.43 15.58 8.23
CA PRO A 267 -25.38 16.92 7.62
C PRO A 267 -25.16 16.95 6.09
N ALA A 268 -25.35 15.85 5.37
CA ALA A 268 -25.18 15.81 3.92
C ALA A 268 -26.45 16.29 3.21
N GLN A 269 -26.32 17.21 2.25
CA GLN A 269 -27.40 17.48 1.28
C GLN A 269 -27.80 16.18 0.61
N ARG A 270 -29.10 15.85 0.63
CA ARG A 270 -29.62 14.62 0.05
C ARG A 270 -30.33 14.94 -1.26
N ILE A 271 -30.00 14.16 -2.28
CA ILE A 271 -30.65 14.28 -3.58
C ILE A 271 -31.88 13.38 -3.58
N VAL A 272 -33.06 14.01 -3.61
CA VAL A 272 -34.34 13.30 -3.58
C VAL A 272 -35.01 13.40 -4.95
N HIS A 273 -34.90 12.32 -5.72
CA HIS A 273 -35.55 12.17 -7.02
C HIS A 273 -36.98 11.64 -6.88
N GLU A 274 -37.77 11.77 -7.95
CA GLU A 274 -39.22 11.48 -7.93
C GLU A 274 -39.56 10.05 -7.48
N ALA A 275 -38.86 9.04 -7.99
CA ALA A 275 -39.12 7.65 -7.59
C ALA A 275 -38.86 7.41 -6.09
N LEU A 276 -37.82 8.03 -5.51
CA LEU A 276 -37.56 7.96 -4.07
C LEU A 276 -38.63 8.68 -3.25
N ARG A 277 -39.21 9.77 -3.77
CA ARG A 277 -40.33 10.47 -3.09
C ARG A 277 -41.57 9.57 -3.01
N GLN A 278 -41.93 8.94 -4.12
CA GLN A 278 -43.06 8.02 -4.17
C GLN A 278 -42.86 6.84 -3.21
N GLN A 279 -41.64 6.28 -3.17
CA GLN A 279 -41.29 5.22 -2.21
C GLN A 279 -41.31 5.70 -0.76
N LEU A 280 -40.92 6.96 -0.50
CA LEU A 280 -40.94 7.54 0.84
C LEU A 280 -42.37 7.73 1.33
N ASP A 281 -43.26 8.23 0.49
CA ASP A 281 -44.67 8.43 0.81
C ASP A 281 -45.35 7.07 1.05
N GLN A 282 -45.07 6.06 0.22
CA GLN A 282 -45.54 4.69 0.43
C GLN A 282 -45.02 4.09 1.74
N LEU A 283 -43.73 4.29 2.05
CA LEU A 283 -43.13 3.78 3.27
C LEU A 283 -43.73 4.42 4.54
N GLU A 284 -44.01 5.72 4.47
CA GLU A 284 -44.67 6.47 5.55
C GLU A 284 -46.10 5.95 5.76
N GLU A 285 -46.86 5.70 4.69
CA GLU A 285 -48.21 5.12 4.76
C GLU A 285 -48.21 3.73 5.43
N LEU A 286 -47.26 2.86 5.08
CA LEU A 286 -47.14 1.51 5.68
C LEU A 286 -46.87 1.56 7.19
N LEU A 287 -46.12 2.55 7.68
CA LEU A 287 -45.75 2.65 9.10
C LEU A 287 -46.72 3.45 9.96
N THR A 288 -47.52 4.33 9.34
CA THR A 288 -48.42 5.25 10.06
C THR A 288 -49.90 4.93 9.83
N GLY A 289 -50.23 4.04 8.90
CA GLY A 289 -51.59 3.62 8.58
C GLY A 289 -52.30 2.86 9.71
N ALA A 290 -53.60 2.58 9.50
CA ALA A 290 -54.46 1.92 10.49
C ALA A 290 -54.00 0.48 10.83
N ASP A 291 -53.42 -0.21 9.85
CA ASP A 291 -52.86 -1.57 9.97
C ASP A 291 -51.32 -1.56 10.04
N ALA A 292 -50.72 -0.50 10.59
CA ALA A 292 -49.27 -0.28 10.59
C ALA A 292 -48.48 -1.47 11.17
N ALA A 293 -47.72 -2.14 10.31
CA ALA A 293 -46.83 -3.23 10.66
C ALA A 293 -45.36 -2.77 10.71
N SER A 294 -44.47 -3.69 11.10
CA SER A 294 -43.03 -3.46 10.90
C SER A 294 -42.72 -3.54 9.40
N VAL A 295 -41.69 -2.84 8.93
CA VAL A 295 -41.36 -2.79 7.49
C VAL A 295 -39.92 -3.20 7.24
N LEU A 296 -39.71 -4.08 6.25
CA LEU A 296 -38.39 -4.37 5.71
C LEU A 296 -38.23 -3.72 4.33
N VAL A 297 -37.24 -2.84 4.22
CA VAL A 297 -36.84 -2.23 2.95
C VAL A 297 -35.88 -3.18 2.26
N SER A 298 -36.38 -3.86 1.22
CA SER A 298 -35.65 -4.85 0.44
C SER A 298 -35.11 -4.26 -0.86
N GLY A 299 -33.84 -4.47 -1.15
CA GLY A 299 -33.23 -4.03 -2.41
C GLY A 299 -31.73 -4.27 -2.44
N GLU A 300 -31.11 -4.10 -3.60
CA GLU A 300 -29.68 -4.31 -3.75
C GLU A 300 -28.84 -3.21 -3.06
N HIS A 301 -27.55 -3.43 -2.86
CA HIS A 301 -26.68 -2.41 -2.29
C HIS A 301 -26.50 -1.22 -3.26
N GLY A 302 -26.69 0.00 -2.76
CA GLY A 302 -26.52 1.24 -3.54
C GLY A 302 -27.79 1.85 -4.12
N VAL A 303 -28.95 1.19 -4.01
CA VAL A 303 -30.22 1.69 -4.57
C VAL A 303 -30.87 2.83 -3.78
N GLY A 304 -30.33 3.19 -2.61
CA GLY A 304 -30.81 4.32 -1.79
C GLY A 304 -31.67 3.95 -0.58
N LYS A 305 -31.71 2.68 -0.15
CA LYS A 305 -32.48 2.21 1.02
C LYS A 305 -32.21 3.01 2.30
N SER A 306 -30.94 3.24 2.64
CA SER A 306 -30.59 4.00 3.84
C SER A 306 -31.01 5.46 3.76
N VAL A 307 -30.94 6.07 2.57
CA VAL A 307 -31.41 7.44 2.35
C VAL A 307 -32.92 7.52 2.52
N LEU A 308 -33.66 6.54 1.99
CA LEU A 308 -35.11 6.43 2.14
C LEU A 308 -35.50 6.36 3.62
N ILE A 309 -34.88 5.46 4.39
CA ILE A 309 -35.15 5.30 5.84
C ILE A 309 -34.74 6.56 6.60
N ASP A 310 -33.59 7.15 6.29
CA ASP A 310 -33.17 8.35 6.98
C ASP A 310 -34.13 9.53 6.75
N LEU A 311 -34.70 9.67 5.54
CA LEU A 311 -35.69 10.71 5.22
C LEU A 311 -37.01 10.46 5.95
N LEU A 312 -37.44 9.20 6.02
CA LEU A 312 -38.59 8.79 6.81
C LEU A 312 -38.39 9.12 8.29
N CYS A 313 -37.26 8.70 8.88
CA CYS A 313 -36.95 8.97 10.28
C CYS A 313 -36.99 10.47 10.59
N GLN A 314 -36.47 11.30 9.68
CA GLN A 314 -36.53 12.75 9.81
C GLN A 314 -37.98 13.28 9.80
N ARG A 315 -38.84 12.80 8.89
CA ARG A 315 -40.28 13.18 8.86
C ARG A 315 -41.00 12.74 10.12
N LEU A 316 -40.78 11.51 10.58
CA LEU A 316 -41.41 10.96 11.78
C LEU A 316 -40.96 11.71 13.05
N GLN A 317 -39.67 12.04 13.18
CA GLN A 317 -39.16 12.88 14.28
C GLN A 317 -39.85 14.25 14.29
N ALA A 318 -40.01 14.89 13.13
CA ALA A 318 -40.74 16.16 13.02
C ALA A 318 -42.23 16.05 13.42
N GLN A 319 -42.83 14.87 13.29
CA GLN A 319 -44.18 14.54 13.75
C GLN A 319 -44.24 14.10 15.23
N GLY A 320 -43.11 14.16 15.94
CA GLY A 320 -42.99 13.81 17.36
C GLY A 320 -42.82 12.32 17.65
N TRP A 321 -42.34 11.52 16.70
CA TRP A 321 -42.00 10.11 16.94
C TRP A 321 -40.65 9.97 17.64
N LEU A 322 -40.59 9.02 18.58
CA LEU A 322 -39.36 8.51 19.16
C LEU A 322 -38.70 7.55 18.16
N VAL A 323 -37.60 7.97 17.53
CA VAL A 323 -36.81 7.11 16.65
C VAL A 323 -35.61 6.60 17.42
N PHE A 324 -35.54 5.28 17.59
CA PHE A 324 -34.41 4.60 18.23
C PHE A 324 -33.61 3.84 17.18
N GLU A 325 -32.30 4.05 17.11
CA GLU A 325 -31.39 3.35 16.22
C GLU A 325 -30.45 2.47 17.03
N ALA A 326 -30.49 1.15 16.81
CA ALA A 326 -29.56 0.20 17.42
C ALA A 326 -29.42 -1.07 16.58
N SER A 327 -28.17 -1.49 16.37
CA SER A 327 -27.79 -2.76 15.75
C SER A 327 -27.77 -3.91 16.77
N ALA A 328 -27.74 -5.16 16.28
CA ALA A 328 -27.58 -6.32 17.14
C ALA A 328 -26.30 -6.24 18.01
N ALA A 329 -25.20 -5.72 17.45
CA ALA A 329 -23.93 -5.60 18.14
C ALA A 329 -23.97 -4.56 19.27
N GLU A 330 -24.65 -3.43 19.07
CA GLU A 330 -24.78 -2.40 20.10
C GLU A 330 -25.65 -2.90 21.28
N ILE A 331 -26.73 -3.63 20.97
CA ILE A 331 -27.57 -4.30 21.98
C ILE A 331 -26.77 -5.35 22.78
N LEU A 332 -25.82 -6.04 22.14
CA LEU A 332 -24.95 -7.06 22.77
C LEU A 332 -23.72 -6.47 23.49
N SER A 333 -23.36 -5.21 23.24
CA SER A 333 -22.12 -4.60 23.73
C SER A 333 -22.11 -4.52 25.27
N GLY A 334 -21.09 -5.12 25.90
CA GLY A 334 -20.82 -5.01 27.34
C GLY A 334 -21.30 -6.19 28.21
N GLN A 335 -21.89 -7.26 27.65
CA GLN A 335 -22.45 -8.37 28.43
C GLN A 335 -22.20 -9.74 27.78
N SER A 336 -21.99 -10.77 28.60
CA SER A 336 -21.54 -12.11 28.14
C SER A 336 -22.58 -13.22 28.34
N TYR A 337 -23.68 -12.95 29.07
CA TYR A 337 -24.66 -13.94 29.49
C TYR A 337 -26.05 -13.73 28.86
N ILE A 338 -26.80 -14.81 28.62
CA ILE A 338 -28.12 -14.79 27.95
C ILE A 338 -29.20 -14.04 28.76
N GLY A 339 -29.24 -14.23 30.09
CA GLY A 339 -30.24 -13.56 30.94
C GLY A 339 -30.09 -12.04 30.98
N GLU A 340 -28.84 -11.59 30.84
CA GLU A 340 -28.43 -10.18 30.69
C GLU A 340 -29.01 -9.59 29.38
N LEU A 341 -28.93 -10.34 28.26
CA LEU A 341 -29.53 -9.94 26.98
C LEU A 341 -31.06 -9.82 27.04
N GLU A 342 -31.75 -10.79 27.66
CA GLU A 342 -33.20 -10.73 27.82
C GLU A 342 -33.66 -9.52 28.65
N GLU A 343 -32.91 -9.18 29.70
CA GLU A 343 -33.20 -8.02 30.53
C GLU A 343 -33.06 -6.71 29.73
N ARG A 344 -32.01 -6.58 28.91
CA ARG A 344 -31.84 -5.42 28.02
C ARG A 344 -32.94 -5.29 26.99
N VAL A 345 -33.34 -6.39 26.36
CA VAL A 345 -34.48 -6.38 25.41
C VAL A 345 -35.75 -5.94 26.14
N ARG A 346 -35.97 -6.40 27.37
CA ARG A 346 -37.12 -5.97 28.19
C ARG A 346 -37.07 -4.48 28.53
N GLU A 347 -35.92 -3.96 28.93
CA GLU A 347 -35.72 -2.52 29.18
C GLU A 347 -35.98 -1.68 27.92
N MET A 348 -35.45 -2.12 26.78
CA MET A 348 -35.70 -1.48 25.48
C MET A 348 -37.20 -1.45 25.14
N LEU A 349 -37.88 -2.59 25.26
CA LEU A 349 -39.32 -2.69 25.01
C LEU A 349 -40.14 -1.80 25.96
N SER A 350 -39.70 -1.62 27.21
CA SER A 350 -40.40 -0.77 28.19
C SER A 350 -40.50 0.70 27.78
N VAL A 351 -39.56 1.17 26.94
CA VAL A 351 -39.53 2.53 26.42
C VAL A 351 -40.18 2.62 25.04
N LEU A 352 -39.97 1.61 24.19
CA LEU A 352 -40.48 1.59 22.81
C LEU A 352 -41.95 1.17 22.69
N HIS A 353 -42.55 0.61 23.74
CA HIS A 353 -43.96 0.23 23.74
C HIS A 353 -44.89 1.46 23.84
N ARG A 354 -45.11 2.14 22.71
CA ARG A 354 -46.00 3.31 22.56
C ARG A 354 -46.38 3.54 21.09
N ASP A 355 -47.40 4.35 20.86
CA ASP A 355 -47.94 4.60 19.51
C ASP A 355 -47.02 5.38 18.57
N LYS A 356 -46.10 6.20 19.10
CA LYS A 356 -45.16 7.00 18.30
C LYS A 356 -43.72 6.63 18.59
N ALA A 357 -43.40 5.34 18.44
CA ALA A 357 -42.03 4.85 18.54
C ALA A 357 -41.69 3.96 17.34
N LEU A 358 -40.46 4.11 16.86
CA LEU A 358 -39.90 3.32 15.77
C LEU A 358 -38.49 2.88 16.14
N TRP A 359 -38.25 1.57 16.07
CA TRP A 359 -36.89 1.04 16.11
C TRP A 359 -36.36 0.89 14.69
N ARG A 360 -35.36 1.71 14.34
CA ARG A 360 -34.51 1.48 13.19
C ARG A 360 -33.45 0.45 13.57
N ALA A 361 -33.51 -0.72 12.95
CA ALA A 361 -32.51 -1.78 13.09
C ALA A 361 -31.58 -1.77 11.87
N PRO A 362 -30.35 -1.20 11.99
CA PRO A 362 -29.33 -1.35 10.97
C PRO A 362 -29.01 -2.83 10.79
N GLU A 363 -28.81 -3.27 9.55
CA GLU A 363 -28.41 -4.65 9.22
C GLU A 363 -29.35 -5.71 9.84
N PHE A 364 -30.66 -5.54 9.63
CA PHE A 364 -31.72 -6.36 10.24
C PHE A 364 -31.47 -7.87 10.20
N PHE A 365 -30.89 -8.37 9.10
CA PHE A 365 -30.60 -9.80 8.94
C PHE A 365 -29.67 -10.36 10.04
N GLU A 366 -28.74 -9.56 10.57
CA GLU A 366 -27.83 -10.01 11.62
C GLU A 366 -28.53 -10.34 12.95
N LEU A 367 -29.72 -9.77 13.19
CA LEU A 367 -30.53 -10.06 14.39
C LEU A 367 -30.92 -11.55 14.48
N LEU A 368 -30.93 -12.26 13.36
CA LEU A 368 -31.25 -13.69 13.30
C LEU A 368 -30.18 -14.55 14.00
N SER A 369 -28.90 -14.18 13.88
CA SER A 369 -27.77 -15.01 14.35
C SER A 369 -26.95 -14.39 15.46
N LYS A 370 -26.88 -13.05 15.56
CA LYS A 370 -26.16 -12.39 16.64
C LYS A 370 -26.95 -12.54 17.95
N GLY A 371 -26.25 -13.02 18.99
CA GLY A 371 -26.85 -13.43 20.26
C GLY A 371 -27.05 -14.95 20.41
N ALA A 372 -26.92 -15.72 19.32
CA ALA A 372 -27.01 -17.18 19.36
C ALA A 372 -25.72 -17.82 19.91
N TYR A 373 -25.87 -18.84 20.78
CA TYR A 373 -24.76 -19.60 21.37
C TYR A 373 -24.76 -21.05 20.86
N LYS A 374 -23.63 -21.76 20.97
CA LYS A 374 -23.47 -23.15 20.46
C LYS A 374 -24.53 -24.15 20.96
N GLN A 375 -25.22 -23.87 22.07
CA GLN A 375 -26.22 -24.76 22.67
C GLN A 375 -27.67 -24.31 22.43
N ASP A 376 -27.91 -23.06 22.03
CA ASP A 376 -29.25 -22.53 21.74
C ASP A 376 -29.15 -21.47 20.60
N PRO A 377 -29.76 -21.72 19.43
CA PRO A 377 -29.65 -20.85 18.26
C PRO A 377 -30.52 -19.58 18.33
N THR A 378 -31.04 -19.21 19.51
CA THR A 378 -31.90 -18.04 19.70
C THR A 378 -31.13 -16.72 19.51
N GLY A 379 -31.49 -15.97 18.46
CA GLY A 379 -30.93 -14.65 18.18
C GLY A 379 -31.73 -13.52 18.84
N VAL A 380 -31.23 -12.28 18.75
CA VAL A 380 -31.97 -11.09 19.21
C VAL A 380 -33.36 -10.98 18.55
N LEU A 381 -33.47 -11.39 17.28
CA LEU A 381 -34.75 -11.40 16.56
C LEU A 381 -35.80 -12.26 17.27
N ASP A 382 -35.41 -13.41 17.79
CA ASP A 382 -36.34 -14.34 18.47
C ASP A 382 -36.87 -13.76 19.79
N LEU A 383 -36.09 -12.90 20.46
CA LEU A 383 -36.50 -12.22 21.69
C LEU A 383 -37.49 -11.08 21.45
N VAL A 384 -37.39 -10.39 20.31
CA VAL A 384 -38.24 -9.24 19.97
C VAL A 384 -39.48 -9.62 19.17
N LEU A 385 -39.46 -10.75 18.44
CA LEU A 385 -40.57 -11.24 17.62
C LEU A 385 -41.92 -11.23 18.35
N PRO A 386 -42.03 -11.72 19.61
CA PRO A 386 -43.31 -11.70 20.33
C PRO A 386 -43.88 -10.29 20.54
N ALA A 387 -43.03 -9.26 20.67
CA ALA A 387 -43.49 -7.88 20.79
C ALA A 387 -43.97 -7.32 19.44
N ILE A 388 -43.34 -7.73 18.34
CA ILE A 388 -43.74 -7.36 16.97
C ILE A 388 -45.08 -8.01 16.62
N GLU A 389 -45.26 -9.30 16.93
CA GLU A 389 -46.51 -10.03 16.70
C GLU A 389 -47.71 -9.39 17.41
N ARG A 390 -47.49 -8.86 18.60
CA ARG A 390 -48.51 -8.15 19.40
C ARG A 390 -48.70 -6.68 19.00
N GLY A 391 -47.97 -6.17 18.00
CA GLY A 391 -48.00 -4.76 17.61
C GLY A 391 -47.43 -3.81 18.67
N GLN A 392 -46.66 -4.32 19.64
CA GLN A 392 -46.08 -3.55 20.73
C GLN A 392 -44.78 -2.85 20.33
N LEU A 393 -44.16 -3.29 19.24
CA LEU A 393 -42.90 -2.78 18.71
C LEU A 393 -43.01 -2.64 17.19
N ARG A 394 -42.71 -1.43 16.68
CA ARG A 394 -42.55 -1.20 15.24
C ARG A 394 -41.09 -1.12 14.89
N VAL A 395 -40.71 -1.90 13.89
CA VAL A 395 -39.33 -2.00 13.43
C VAL A 395 -39.25 -1.62 11.96
N ILE A 396 -38.21 -0.86 11.61
CA ILE A 396 -37.78 -0.70 10.23
C ILE A 396 -36.37 -1.25 10.05
N GLY A 397 -36.19 -2.08 9.03
CA GLY A 397 -34.92 -2.74 8.74
C GLY A 397 -34.55 -2.71 7.27
N GLU A 398 -33.25 -2.65 6.98
CA GLU A 398 -32.72 -2.85 5.63
C GLU A 398 -32.37 -4.32 5.42
N ILE A 399 -32.74 -4.86 4.26
CA ILE A 399 -32.41 -6.23 3.89
C ILE A 399 -32.12 -6.33 2.39
N SER A 400 -31.31 -7.30 1.97
CA SER A 400 -31.18 -7.66 0.54
C SER A 400 -32.28 -8.66 0.13
N PRO A 401 -32.65 -8.75 -1.16
CA PRO A 401 -33.64 -9.73 -1.62
C PRO A 401 -33.27 -11.17 -1.25
N ARG A 402 -31.97 -11.49 -1.30
CA ARG A 402 -31.46 -12.81 -0.94
C ARG A 402 -31.52 -13.09 0.56
N GLN A 403 -31.09 -12.15 1.39
CA GLN A 403 -31.22 -12.26 2.84
C GLN A 403 -32.69 -12.38 3.25
N LEU A 404 -33.60 -11.66 2.58
CA LEU A 404 -35.02 -11.77 2.82
C LEU A 404 -35.54 -13.18 2.53
N ALA A 405 -35.13 -13.78 1.41
CA ALA A 405 -35.51 -15.16 1.09
C ALA A 405 -34.98 -16.15 2.15
N GLN A 406 -33.74 -16.00 2.59
CA GLN A 406 -33.15 -16.84 3.66
C GLN A 406 -33.88 -16.65 5.00
N LEU A 407 -34.17 -15.40 5.37
CA LEU A 407 -34.88 -15.04 6.59
C LEU A 407 -36.29 -15.65 6.61
N GLN A 408 -37.02 -15.55 5.48
CA GLN A 408 -38.37 -16.12 5.36
C GLN A 408 -38.40 -17.65 5.43
N VAL A 409 -37.31 -18.32 5.01
CA VAL A 409 -37.16 -19.77 5.18
C VAL A 409 -36.86 -20.10 6.64
N ALA A 410 -35.97 -19.35 7.29
CA ALA A 410 -35.59 -19.59 8.68
C ALA A 410 -36.71 -19.24 9.69
N ARG A 411 -37.50 -18.19 9.41
CA ARG A 411 -38.59 -17.68 10.25
C ARG A 411 -39.79 -17.30 9.37
N PRO A 412 -40.69 -18.25 9.06
CA PRO A 412 -41.86 -17.99 8.22
C PRO A 412 -42.81 -16.89 8.75
N VAL A 413 -42.81 -16.67 10.07
CA VAL A 413 -43.59 -15.63 10.77
C VAL A 413 -43.35 -14.23 10.21
N ILE A 414 -42.14 -13.96 9.70
CA ILE A 414 -41.79 -12.66 9.09
C ILE A 414 -42.74 -12.27 7.96
N LYS A 415 -43.28 -13.24 7.20
CA LYS A 415 -44.21 -12.98 6.08
C LYS A 415 -45.54 -12.35 6.49
N HIS A 416 -45.93 -12.48 7.76
CA HIS A 416 -47.23 -12.03 8.26
C HIS A 416 -47.15 -10.78 9.12
N HIS A 417 -45.97 -10.44 9.65
CA HIS A 417 -45.78 -9.33 10.57
C HIS A 417 -44.87 -8.22 10.04
N PHE A 418 -44.29 -8.42 8.85
CA PHE A 418 -43.51 -7.41 8.15
C PHE A 418 -44.06 -7.15 6.75
N ASP A 419 -44.29 -5.88 6.44
CA ASP A 419 -44.48 -5.44 5.08
C ASP A 419 -43.12 -5.31 4.38
N ILE A 420 -43.08 -5.67 3.11
CA ILE A 420 -41.85 -5.63 2.31
C ILE A 420 -41.97 -4.50 1.28
N LEU A 421 -41.17 -3.45 1.45
CA LEU A 421 -41.01 -2.43 0.43
C LEU A 421 -39.81 -2.79 -0.46
N SER A 422 -40.07 -3.09 -1.74
CA SER A 422 -39.01 -3.40 -2.69
C SER A 422 -38.50 -2.13 -3.39
N VAL A 423 -37.22 -1.85 -3.23
CA VAL A 423 -36.52 -0.74 -3.88
C VAL A 423 -35.67 -1.30 -5.01
N ALA A 424 -36.13 -1.08 -6.25
CA ALA A 424 -35.42 -1.46 -7.45
C ALA A 424 -34.32 -0.43 -7.81
N PRO A 425 -33.26 -0.84 -8.54
CA PRO A 425 -32.29 0.09 -9.12
C PRO A 425 -32.97 1.14 -10.01
N LEU A 426 -32.45 2.36 -10.00
CA LEU A 426 -33.01 3.46 -10.80
C LEU A 426 -32.83 3.22 -12.30
N ASP A 427 -33.87 3.53 -13.09
CA ASP A 427 -33.86 3.42 -14.55
C ASP A 427 -32.76 4.33 -15.16
N PRO A 428 -31.98 3.85 -16.15
CA PRO A 428 -31.07 4.68 -16.94
C PRO A 428 -31.62 6.04 -17.40
N LEU A 429 -32.91 6.13 -17.76
CA LEU A 429 -33.54 7.39 -18.17
C LEU A 429 -33.69 8.39 -17.01
N ALA A 430 -33.88 7.89 -15.79
CA ALA A 430 -34.01 8.70 -14.58
C ALA A 430 -32.65 9.05 -13.94
N LEU A 431 -31.54 8.45 -14.41
CA LEU A 431 -30.18 8.80 -13.94
C LEU A 431 -29.72 10.18 -14.41
N ALA A 432 -30.01 10.55 -15.65
CA ALA A 432 -29.60 11.84 -16.21
C ALA A 432 -30.09 13.06 -15.40
N PRO A 433 -31.39 13.18 -15.03
CA PRO A 433 -31.84 14.28 -14.20
C PRO A 433 -31.25 14.24 -12.79
N LEU A 434 -31.02 13.05 -12.22
CA LEU A 434 -30.37 12.90 -10.91
C LEU A 434 -28.91 13.41 -10.94
N ALA A 435 -28.15 13.05 -11.97
CA ALA A 435 -26.76 13.48 -12.14
C ALA A 435 -26.65 15.00 -12.36
N THR A 436 -27.62 15.57 -13.08
CA THR A 436 -27.70 17.02 -13.30
C THR A 436 -28.01 17.77 -12.00
N GLU A 437 -28.94 17.25 -11.19
CA GLU A 437 -29.23 17.83 -9.89
C GLU A 437 -28.04 17.71 -8.92
N TRP A 438 -27.31 16.60 -8.95
CA TRP A 438 -26.04 16.46 -8.23
C TRP A 438 -25.04 17.55 -8.64
N ALA A 439 -24.83 17.74 -9.95
CA ALA A 439 -23.87 18.74 -10.44
C ALA A 439 -24.29 20.18 -10.08
N ARG A 440 -25.60 20.47 -10.06
CA ARG A 440 -26.14 21.77 -9.64
C ARG A 440 -25.84 22.06 -8.17
N LEU A 441 -26.17 21.11 -7.28
CA LEU A 441 -25.97 21.26 -5.82
C LEU A 441 -24.49 21.41 -5.46
N GLU A 442 -23.64 20.56 -6.03
CA GLU A 442 -22.19 20.64 -5.81
C GLU A 442 -21.59 21.91 -6.43
N GLY A 443 -22.12 22.39 -7.56
CA GLY A 443 -21.71 23.64 -8.17
C GLY A 443 -22.07 24.87 -7.33
N GLU A 444 -23.23 24.87 -6.68
CA GLU A 444 -23.62 25.90 -5.71
C GLU A 444 -22.70 25.91 -4.48
N ARG A 445 -22.32 24.72 -3.99
CA ARG A 445 -21.37 24.57 -2.88
C ARG A 445 -19.97 25.07 -3.23
N ALA A 446 -19.49 24.74 -4.42
CA ALA A 446 -18.15 25.10 -4.89
C ALA A 446 -18.06 26.53 -5.48
N GLY A 447 -19.20 27.19 -5.71
CA GLY A 447 -19.29 28.50 -6.35
C GLY A 447 -18.84 28.51 -7.82
N ARG A 448 -18.82 27.35 -8.49
CA ARG A 448 -18.40 27.17 -9.89
C ARG A 448 -19.03 25.92 -10.51
N GLU A 449 -19.04 25.83 -11.82
CA GLU A 449 -19.54 24.63 -12.51
C GLU A 449 -18.67 23.39 -12.19
N VAL A 450 -19.33 22.29 -11.83
CA VAL A 450 -18.66 21.04 -11.42
C VAL A 450 -18.53 20.05 -12.57
N ALA A 451 -19.54 19.88 -13.41
CA ALA A 451 -19.51 18.97 -14.56
C ALA A 451 -20.58 19.38 -15.58
N ASP A 452 -20.27 19.18 -16.88
CA ASP A 452 -21.22 19.42 -17.96
C ASP A 452 -22.10 18.19 -18.25
N ALA A 453 -23.18 18.37 -19.01
CA ALA A 453 -24.12 17.29 -19.32
C ALA A 453 -23.47 16.11 -20.06
N ARG A 454 -22.46 16.37 -20.89
CA ARG A 454 -21.72 15.33 -21.61
C ARG A 454 -20.90 14.48 -20.66
N THR A 455 -20.15 15.09 -19.74
CA THR A 455 -19.34 14.39 -18.74
C THR A 455 -20.22 13.55 -17.82
N LEU A 456 -21.38 14.06 -17.41
CA LEU A 456 -22.34 13.27 -16.60
C LEU A 456 -22.85 12.02 -17.33
N ALA A 457 -23.15 12.14 -18.63
CA ALA A 457 -23.55 10.99 -19.45
C ALA A 457 -22.40 9.99 -19.64
N GLU A 458 -21.18 10.48 -19.87
CA GLU A 458 -19.98 9.65 -19.94
C GLU A 458 -19.71 8.93 -18.61
N ALA A 459 -19.88 9.61 -17.46
CA ALA A 459 -19.75 9.03 -16.13
C ALA A 459 -20.74 7.89 -15.90
N ALA A 460 -22.01 8.06 -16.28
CA ALA A 460 -23.02 7.00 -16.18
C ALA A 460 -22.65 5.77 -17.02
N ARG A 461 -22.19 5.98 -18.26
CA ARG A 461 -21.73 4.89 -19.14
C ARG A 461 -20.52 4.16 -18.55
N MET A 462 -19.51 4.90 -18.13
CA MET A 462 -18.28 4.34 -17.59
C MET A 462 -18.54 3.63 -16.24
N ALA A 463 -19.35 4.20 -15.36
CA ALA A 463 -19.69 3.57 -14.09
C ALA A 463 -20.40 2.21 -14.31
N ALA A 464 -21.32 2.14 -15.27
CA ALA A 464 -21.99 0.90 -15.63
C ALA A 464 -21.04 -0.16 -16.24
N GLN A 465 -20.03 0.29 -17.00
CA GLN A 465 -19.04 -0.58 -17.63
C GLN A 465 -18.02 -1.14 -16.62
N TYR A 466 -17.50 -0.30 -15.73
CA TYR A 466 -16.39 -0.67 -14.83
C TYR A 466 -16.85 -1.09 -13.43
N PHE A 467 -18.09 -0.79 -13.02
CA PHE A 467 -18.62 -1.19 -11.71
C PHE A 467 -20.00 -1.87 -11.79
N PRO A 468 -20.22 -2.87 -12.66
CA PRO A 468 -21.49 -3.54 -12.87
C PRO A 468 -21.99 -4.37 -11.67
N GLU A 469 -21.15 -4.60 -10.66
CA GLU A 469 -21.51 -5.22 -9.38
C GLU A 469 -22.27 -4.26 -8.45
N GLN A 470 -22.18 -2.95 -8.74
CA GLN A 470 -22.89 -1.91 -8.01
C GLN A 470 -24.18 -1.53 -8.72
N HIS A 471 -25.12 -1.00 -7.92
CA HIS A 471 -26.45 -0.65 -8.41
C HIS A 471 -26.68 0.86 -8.38
N GLU A 472 -27.57 1.28 -9.28
CA GLU A 472 -27.98 2.66 -9.41
C GLU A 472 -28.99 3.06 -8.32
N PRO A 473 -28.97 4.31 -7.85
CA PRO A 473 -28.12 5.43 -8.30
C PRO A 473 -26.75 5.53 -7.62
N GLY A 474 -26.49 4.72 -6.59
CA GLY A 474 -25.27 4.83 -5.78
C GLY A 474 -23.98 4.60 -6.58
N ARG A 475 -24.02 3.75 -7.61
CA ARG A 475 -22.90 3.49 -8.52
C ARG A 475 -22.41 4.76 -9.21
N LEU A 476 -23.31 5.50 -9.87
CA LEU A 476 -22.99 6.76 -10.55
C LEU A 476 -22.56 7.85 -9.56
N LEU A 477 -23.36 8.08 -8.51
CA LEU A 477 -23.10 9.17 -7.57
C LEU A 477 -21.75 9.02 -6.85
N ARG A 478 -21.36 7.79 -6.49
CA ARG A 478 -20.03 7.52 -5.91
C ARG A 478 -18.90 7.88 -6.87
N LEU A 479 -19.00 7.52 -8.16
CA LEU A 479 -17.98 7.87 -9.14
C LEU A 479 -17.83 9.39 -9.28
N LEU A 480 -18.96 10.10 -9.35
CA LEU A 480 -18.98 11.56 -9.48
C LEU A 480 -18.40 12.26 -8.25
N ASP A 481 -18.77 11.80 -7.05
CA ASP A 481 -18.28 12.31 -5.76
C ASP A 481 -16.77 12.07 -5.60
N ASP A 482 -16.26 10.88 -5.94
CA ASP A 482 -14.83 10.60 -5.93
C ASP A 482 -14.06 11.45 -6.97
N ALA A 483 -14.64 11.66 -8.15
CA ALA A 483 -14.06 12.52 -9.18
C ALA A 483 -14.01 14.00 -8.75
N LEU A 484 -15.08 14.49 -8.10
CA LEU A 484 -15.15 15.84 -7.53
C LEU A 484 -14.10 16.04 -6.43
N ARG A 485 -14.02 15.13 -5.45
CA ARG A 485 -12.99 15.20 -4.40
C ARG A 485 -11.58 15.21 -4.97
N GLY A 486 -11.32 14.36 -5.97
CA GLY A 486 -10.03 14.31 -6.66
C GLY A 486 -9.72 15.60 -7.44
N ALA A 487 -10.74 16.25 -8.01
CA ALA A 487 -10.61 17.55 -8.67
C ALA A 487 -10.37 18.70 -7.67
N GLU A 488 -11.07 18.72 -6.54
CA GLU A 488 -10.94 19.72 -5.48
C GLU A 488 -9.58 19.64 -4.74
N ALA A 489 -9.02 18.43 -4.60
CA ALA A 489 -7.74 18.21 -3.93
C ALA A 489 -6.53 18.77 -4.70
N GLN A 490 -6.66 19.11 -5.98
CA GLN A 490 -5.57 19.69 -6.77
C GLN A 490 -5.43 21.20 -6.56
N GLN A 491 -4.22 21.72 -6.75
CA GLN A 491 -3.91 23.15 -6.64
C GLN A 491 -3.29 23.67 -7.95
N PRO A 492 -4.01 24.51 -8.72
CA PRO A 492 -5.40 24.94 -8.52
C PRO A 492 -6.43 23.79 -8.73
N PRO A 493 -7.66 23.92 -8.22
CA PRO A 493 -8.72 22.91 -8.40
C PRO A 493 -9.03 22.69 -9.88
N ALA A 494 -9.04 21.43 -10.30
CA ALA A 494 -9.28 21.02 -11.69
C ALA A 494 -10.78 20.85 -11.96
N LEU A 495 -11.53 21.95 -11.92
CA LEU A 495 -12.96 22.00 -12.20
C LEU A 495 -13.25 22.85 -13.45
N PRO A 496 -14.25 22.48 -14.30
CA PRO A 496 -15.16 21.33 -14.16
C PRO A 496 -14.46 19.98 -14.41
N ILE A 497 -15.04 18.90 -13.87
CA ILE A 497 -14.65 17.51 -14.12
C ILE A 497 -14.81 17.23 -15.62
N ASP A 498 -13.82 16.58 -16.21
CA ASP A 498 -13.82 16.15 -17.61
C ASP A 498 -13.67 14.62 -17.73
N GLY A 499 -13.72 14.10 -18.96
CA GLY A 499 -13.58 12.67 -19.23
C GLY A 499 -12.23 12.09 -18.79
N GLU A 500 -11.15 12.87 -18.84
CA GLU A 500 -9.83 12.43 -18.38
C GLU A 500 -9.80 12.24 -16.86
N ARG A 501 -10.44 13.16 -16.11
CA ARG A 501 -10.58 13.02 -14.67
C ARG A 501 -11.44 11.80 -14.32
N LEU A 502 -12.57 11.58 -15.01
CA LEU A 502 -13.38 10.38 -14.80
C LEU A 502 -12.55 9.10 -14.99
N LEU A 503 -11.78 9.02 -16.08
CA LEU A 503 -10.88 7.89 -16.33
C LEU A 503 -9.82 7.73 -15.23
N SER A 504 -9.24 8.83 -14.74
CA SER A 504 -8.28 8.79 -13.63
C SER A 504 -8.89 8.30 -12.32
N THR A 505 -10.14 8.68 -12.02
CA THR A 505 -10.88 8.20 -10.86
C THR A 505 -11.21 6.72 -11.00
N ILE A 506 -11.62 6.27 -12.19
CA ILE A 506 -11.86 4.86 -12.48
C ILE A 506 -10.56 4.07 -12.35
N ALA A 507 -9.44 4.56 -12.87
CA ALA A 507 -8.14 3.91 -12.75
C ALA A 507 -7.69 3.78 -11.28
N GLN A 508 -7.87 4.82 -10.45
CA GLN A 508 -7.55 4.75 -9.03
C GLN A 508 -8.43 3.72 -8.30
N ARG A 509 -9.72 3.70 -8.61
CA ARG A 509 -10.71 2.86 -7.93
C ARG A 509 -10.63 1.40 -8.37
N SER A 510 -10.56 1.16 -9.69
CA SER A 510 -10.37 -0.18 -10.27
C SER A 510 -8.93 -0.69 -10.10
N GLY A 511 -7.94 0.20 -9.96
CA GLY A 511 -6.53 -0.14 -9.97
C GLY A 511 -5.95 -0.45 -11.35
N LEU A 512 -6.78 -0.51 -12.41
CA LEU A 512 -6.31 -0.78 -13.76
C LEU A 512 -5.46 0.39 -14.28
N PRO A 513 -4.44 0.14 -15.14
CA PRO A 513 -3.62 1.21 -15.69
C PRO A 513 -4.44 2.07 -16.64
N LEU A 514 -4.19 3.39 -16.64
CA LEU A 514 -4.83 4.32 -17.59
C LEU A 514 -4.63 3.88 -19.05
N GLU A 515 -3.45 3.33 -19.39
CA GLU A 515 -3.15 2.77 -20.72
C GLU A 515 -4.13 1.66 -21.14
N VAL A 516 -4.75 0.94 -20.18
CA VAL A 516 -5.73 -0.13 -20.44
C VAL A 516 -7.16 0.40 -20.48
N ILE A 517 -7.48 1.46 -19.73
CA ILE A 517 -8.85 1.99 -19.62
C ILE A 517 -9.13 3.08 -20.66
N ASP A 518 -8.14 3.92 -21.00
CA ASP A 518 -8.31 5.07 -21.90
C ASP A 518 -8.31 4.62 -23.37
N ASP A 519 -9.48 4.64 -24.02
CA ASP A 519 -9.67 4.28 -25.44
C ASP A 519 -8.85 5.15 -26.41
N ARG A 520 -8.39 6.32 -25.97
CA ARG A 520 -7.59 7.25 -26.79
C ARG A 520 -6.11 6.86 -26.84
N GLN A 521 -5.64 6.03 -25.91
CA GLN A 521 -4.23 5.62 -25.82
C GLN A 521 -4.02 4.26 -26.50
N SER A 522 -2.98 4.17 -27.34
CA SER A 522 -2.55 2.91 -27.92
C SER A 522 -1.77 2.09 -26.89
N LEU A 523 -2.03 0.79 -26.84
CA LEU A 523 -1.29 -0.15 -26.02
C LEU A 523 -0.10 -0.72 -26.79
N ASP A 524 1.12 -0.51 -26.30
CA ASP A 524 2.34 -1.09 -26.89
C ASP A 524 2.54 -2.54 -26.43
N LEU A 525 2.07 -3.48 -27.24
CA LEU A 525 2.17 -4.91 -26.96
C LEU A 525 3.61 -5.43 -26.94
N GLU A 526 4.55 -4.80 -27.65
CA GLU A 526 5.96 -5.19 -27.65
C GLU A 526 6.63 -4.82 -26.32
N ARG A 527 6.34 -3.62 -25.81
CA ARG A 527 6.76 -3.20 -24.47
C ARG A 527 6.20 -4.12 -23.38
N LEU A 528 4.91 -4.50 -23.47
CA LEU A 528 4.30 -5.44 -22.52
C LEU A 528 4.93 -6.84 -22.61
N ARG A 529 5.19 -7.34 -23.82
CA ARG A 529 5.90 -8.60 -24.03
C ARG A 529 7.28 -8.57 -23.38
N ALA A 530 8.05 -7.50 -23.60
CA ALA A 530 9.37 -7.32 -23.01
C ALA A 530 9.31 -7.30 -21.47
N PHE A 531 8.27 -6.70 -20.88
CA PHE A 531 8.04 -6.74 -19.43
C PHE A 531 7.89 -8.18 -18.91
N PHE A 532 7.05 -8.99 -19.56
CA PHE A 532 6.87 -10.40 -19.18
C PHE A 532 8.14 -11.23 -19.39
N GLN A 533 8.82 -11.07 -20.53
CA GLN A 533 10.04 -11.82 -20.86
C GLN A 533 11.22 -11.49 -19.93
N ARG A 534 11.29 -10.25 -19.41
CA ARG A 534 12.25 -9.92 -18.34
C ARG A 534 12.00 -10.72 -17.08
N ARG A 535 10.77 -11.18 -16.82
CA ARG A 535 10.37 -11.90 -15.60
C ARG A 535 10.35 -13.43 -15.78
N VAL A 536 9.75 -13.91 -16.86
CA VAL A 536 9.53 -15.31 -17.15
C VAL A 536 10.19 -15.64 -18.49
N LEU A 537 11.17 -16.54 -18.47
CA LEU A 537 11.95 -16.93 -19.65
C LEU A 537 11.40 -18.22 -20.26
N GLY A 538 11.33 -18.28 -21.60
CA GLY A 538 11.03 -19.51 -22.36
C GLY A 538 9.57 -19.94 -22.37
N GLN A 539 8.63 -19.05 -22.01
CA GLN A 539 7.19 -19.35 -21.92
C GLN A 539 6.36 -18.42 -22.81
N ASP A 540 6.77 -18.24 -24.07
CA ASP A 540 6.14 -17.26 -24.98
C ASP A 540 4.65 -17.54 -25.24
N GLU A 541 4.23 -18.80 -25.38
CA GLU A 541 2.81 -19.18 -25.53
C GLU A 541 1.94 -18.67 -24.36
N ALA A 542 2.49 -18.71 -23.14
CA ALA A 542 1.80 -18.23 -21.95
C ALA A 542 1.72 -16.70 -21.89
N VAL A 543 2.79 -16.02 -22.32
CA VAL A 543 2.83 -14.57 -22.43
C VAL A 543 1.84 -14.09 -23.50
N ASP A 544 1.82 -14.71 -24.67
CA ASP A 544 0.90 -14.40 -25.76
C ASP A 544 -0.56 -14.51 -25.34
N ALA A 545 -0.93 -15.61 -24.68
CA ALA A 545 -2.29 -15.83 -24.21
C ALA A 545 -2.78 -14.73 -23.24
N LEU A 546 -1.87 -14.17 -22.42
CA LEU A 546 -2.20 -13.05 -21.53
C LEU A 546 -2.25 -11.72 -22.28
N LEU A 547 -1.32 -11.47 -23.22
CA LEU A 547 -1.31 -10.26 -24.03
C LEU A 547 -2.59 -10.14 -24.88
N ASP A 548 -3.01 -11.23 -25.52
CA ASP A 548 -4.28 -11.28 -26.28
C ASP A 548 -5.46 -10.91 -25.39
N ARG A 549 -5.44 -11.34 -24.12
CA ARG A 549 -6.51 -11.03 -23.18
C ARG A 549 -6.52 -9.58 -22.72
N ILE A 550 -5.36 -8.99 -22.47
CA ILE A 550 -5.23 -7.56 -22.17
C ILE A 550 -5.69 -6.73 -23.37
N ALA A 551 -5.34 -7.15 -24.59
CA ALA A 551 -5.79 -6.49 -25.82
C ALA A 551 -7.32 -6.55 -25.98
N MET A 552 -7.95 -7.71 -25.71
CA MET A 552 -9.42 -7.84 -25.71
C MET A 552 -10.08 -6.95 -24.65
N LEU A 553 -9.51 -6.88 -23.44
CA LEU A 553 -9.99 -5.99 -22.38
C LEU A 553 -9.89 -4.51 -22.79
N LYS A 554 -8.74 -4.09 -23.34
CA LYS A 554 -8.51 -2.73 -23.89
C LYS A 554 -9.52 -2.38 -24.98
N ALA A 555 -9.86 -3.33 -25.83
CA ALA A 555 -10.80 -3.16 -26.93
C ALA A 555 -12.28 -3.27 -26.50
N GLY A 556 -12.56 -3.60 -25.23
CA GLY A 556 -13.92 -3.82 -24.73
C GLY A 556 -14.63 -5.03 -25.37
N LEU A 557 -13.87 -6.03 -25.83
CA LEU A 557 -14.38 -7.23 -26.53
C LEU A 557 -14.53 -8.44 -25.61
N THR A 558 -14.47 -8.26 -24.29
CA THR A 558 -14.64 -9.31 -23.29
C THR A 558 -16.12 -9.57 -22.98
N ASP A 559 -16.47 -10.79 -22.60
CA ASP A 559 -17.82 -11.14 -22.17
C ASP A 559 -18.12 -10.54 -20.78
N ASN A 560 -19.15 -9.67 -20.71
CA ASN A 560 -19.57 -9.00 -19.47
C ASN A 560 -20.34 -9.91 -18.51
N GLY A 561 -20.57 -11.20 -18.84
CA GLY A 561 -21.17 -12.19 -17.96
C GLY A 561 -20.17 -13.10 -17.24
N ARG A 562 -18.89 -13.11 -17.68
CA ARG A 562 -17.86 -14.05 -17.24
C ARG A 562 -16.64 -13.31 -16.68
N PRO A 563 -15.72 -13.97 -15.96
CA PRO A 563 -14.45 -13.36 -15.60
C PRO A 563 -13.68 -12.89 -16.84
N ILE A 564 -12.84 -11.85 -16.71
CA ILE A 564 -12.07 -11.27 -17.84
C ILE A 564 -11.37 -12.38 -18.61
N GLY A 565 -10.71 -13.30 -17.91
CA GLY A 565 -10.18 -14.51 -18.49
C GLY A 565 -9.93 -15.60 -17.45
N VAL A 566 -10.18 -16.85 -17.83
CA VAL A 566 -9.93 -18.04 -17.01
C VAL A 566 -8.88 -18.93 -17.70
N PHE A 567 -7.68 -18.99 -17.11
CA PHE A 567 -6.53 -19.69 -17.67
C PHE A 567 -6.13 -20.89 -16.81
N LEU A 568 -5.77 -22.00 -17.46
CA LEU A 568 -5.10 -23.12 -16.79
C LEU A 568 -3.65 -23.23 -17.28
N PHE A 569 -2.71 -22.94 -16.40
CA PHE A 569 -1.28 -23.09 -16.61
C PHE A 569 -0.85 -24.47 -16.16
N ALA A 570 -0.56 -25.36 -17.10
CA ALA A 570 -0.17 -26.74 -16.83
C ALA A 570 1.27 -27.02 -17.25
N GLY A 571 2.01 -27.78 -16.44
CA GLY A 571 3.38 -28.19 -16.78
C GLY A 571 4.21 -28.59 -15.56
N PRO A 572 5.51 -28.84 -15.72
CA PRO A 572 6.39 -29.22 -14.62
C PRO A 572 6.46 -28.19 -13.48
N THR A 573 6.93 -28.60 -12.31
CA THR A 573 7.13 -27.67 -11.19
C THR A 573 8.29 -26.72 -11.50
N GLY A 574 8.17 -25.45 -11.06
CA GLY A 574 9.28 -24.49 -11.16
C GLY A 574 9.55 -23.92 -12.57
N THR A 575 8.62 -24.03 -13.51
CA THR A 575 8.72 -23.48 -14.88
C THR A 575 8.25 -22.03 -15.04
N GLY A 576 7.73 -21.41 -13.98
CA GLY A 576 7.33 -20.00 -13.99
C GLY A 576 5.81 -19.71 -13.97
N LYS A 577 4.96 -20.73 -13.83
CA LYS A 577 3.48 -20.58 -13.78
C LYS A 577 3.01 -19.50 -12.79
N THR A 578 3.43 -19.62 -11.52
CA THR A 578 3.11 -18.67 -10.44
C THR A 578 3.79 -17.31 -10.66
N GLU A 579 4.99 -17.28 -11.27
CA GLU A 579 5.73 -16.03 -11.52
C GLU A 579 5.07 -15.21 -12.63
N LEU A 580 4.48 -15.86 -13.64
CA LEU A 580 3.74 -15.18 -14.71
C LEU A 580 2.47 -14.50 -14.17
N ALA A 581 1.74 -15.17 -13.26
CA ALA A 581 0.58 -14.58 -12.60
C ALA A 581 0.96 -13.35 -11.74
N LYS A 582 2.10 -13.41 -11.05
CA LYS A 582 2.66 -12.25 -10.32
C LYS A 582 3.04 -11.10 -11.25
N ALA A 583 3.71 -11.42 -12.35
CA ALA A 583 4.05 -10.41 -13.36
C ALA A 583 2.78 -9.73 -13.91
N LEU A 584 1.70 -10.47 -14.15
CA LEU A 584 0.42 -9.89 -14.58
C LEU A 584 -0.18 -8.97 -13.53
N GLY A 585 -0.18 -9.38 -12.25
CA GLY A 585 -0.65 -8.54 -11.14
C GLY A 585 0.13 -7.23 -11.05
N GLU A 586 1.46 -7.29 -11.11
CA GLU A 586 2.32 -6.11 -11.08
C GLU A 586 2.13 -5.21 -12.31
N LEU A 587 1.93 -5.78 -13.50
CA LEU A 587 1.68 -5.00 -14.71
C LEU A 587 0.38 -4.21 -14.62
N LEU A 588 -0.70 -4.87 -14.19
CA LEU A 588 -2.03 -4.28 -14.16
C LEU A 588 -2.23 -3.36 -12.97
N PHE A 589 -1.59 -3.63 -11.83
CA PHE A 589 -1.91 -2.95 -10.58
C PHE A 589 -0.72 -2.24 -9.93
N GLY A 590 0.48 -2.34 -10.52
CA GLY A 590 1.71 -1.74 -10.00
C GLY A 590 2.28 -2.42 -8.74
N SER A 591 1.55 -3.36 -8.13
CA SER A 591 2.00 -4.10 -6.94
C SER A 591 1.45 -5.54 -6.89
N ASP A 592 2.12 -6.40 -6.12
CA ASP A 592 1.67 -7.77 -5.83
C ASP A 592 0.44 -7.81 -4.90
N GLU A 593 0.01 -6.67 -4.32
CA GLU A 593 -1.08 -6.64 -3.33
C GLU A 593 -2.44 -7.03 -3.91
N ARG A 594 -2.65 -6.76 -5.21
CA ARG A 594 -3.87 -7.12 -5.94
C ARG A 594 -3.82 -8.50 -6.61
N LEU A 595 -2.79 -9.31 -6.28
CA LEU A 595 -2.75 -10.74 -6.60
C LEU A 595 -3.33 -11.55 -5.44
N LEU A 596 -4.55 -12.05 -5.62
CA LEU A 596 -5.21 -12.93 -4.67
C LEU A 596 -4.73 -14.37 -4.89
N ARG A 597 -3.68 -14.76 -4.15
CA ARG A 597 -3.13 -16.12 -4.22
C ARG A 597 -3.78 -17.04 -3.18
N LEU A 598 -4.25 -18.19 -3.66
CA LEU A 598 -4.78 -19.27 -2.84
C LEU A 598 -4.03 -20.58 -3.16
N ASP A 599 -3.47 -21.21 -2.12
CA ASP A 599 -2.86 -22.55 -2.24
C ASP A 599 -3.94 -23.61 -2.09
N MET A 600 -4.24 -24.32 -3.17
CA MET A 600 -5.30 -25.33 -3.21
C MET A 600 -4.96 -26.57 -2.39
N SER A 601 -3.70 -26.73 -1.97
CA SER A 601 -3.30 -27.75 -0.99
C SER A 601 -3.95 -27.54 0.37
N GLU A 602 -4.28 -26.29 0.75
CA GLU A 602 -5.01 -25.99 1.98
C GLU A 602 -6.50 -26.38 1.89
N TYR A 603 -6.98 -26.66 0.68
CA TYR A 603 -8.38 -26.93 0.37
C TYR A 603 -8.66 -28.40 0.04
N GLN A 604 -7.87 -29.33 0.59
CA GLN A 604 -7.98 -30.77 0.35
C GLN A 604 -9.18 -31.43 1.06
N SER A 605 -9.64 -30.87 2.18
CA SER A 605 -10.74 -31.45 2.97
C SER A 605 -12.09 -30.90 2.53
N GLU A 606 -13.15 -31.67 2.75
CA GLU A 606 -14.51 -31.25 2.42
C GLU A 606 -14.91 -29.93 3.11
N ASP A 607 -14.55 -29.78 4.39
CA ASP A 607 -14.83 -28.57 5.16
C ASP A 607 -14.02 -27.37 4.66
N SER A 608 -12.79 -27.54 4.17
CA SER A 608 -11.95 -26.38 3.79
C SER A 608 -12.59 -25.42 2.78
N ALA A 609 -13.54 -25.89 1.96
CA ALA A 609 -14.28 -25.09 0.99
C ALA A 609 -15.01 -23.89 1.62
N TRP A 610 -15.49 -24.00 2.87
CA TRP A 610 -16.19 -22.89 3.53
C TRP A 610 -15.29 -21.68 3.78
N ARG A 611 -13.96 -21.86 3.83
CA ARG A 611 -12.99 -20.77 4.00
C ARG A 611 -12.95 -19.82 2.79
N LEU A 612 -13.40 -20.28 1.62
CA LEU A 612 -13.53 -19.43 0.43
C LEU A 612 -14.71 -18.45 0.55
N THR A 613 -15.73 -18.82 1.33
CA THR A 613 -17.04 -18.14 1.39
C THR A 613 -17.35 -17.52 2.75
N ALA A 614 -16.56 -17.77 3.79
CA ALA A 614 -16.82 -17.24 5.14
C ALA A 614 -15.53 -16.83 5.86
N ASP A 615 -15.56 -15.66 6.49
CA ASP A 615 -14.44 -15.09 7.23
C ASP A 615 -14.23 -15.82 8.56
N GLN A 616 -12.96 -16.05 8.95
CA GLN A 616 -12.60 -16.75 10.19
C GLN A 616 -12.14 -15.77 11.28
N GLY A 617 -12.91 -15.56 12.35
CA GLY A 617 -12.42 -14.95 13.60
C GLY A 617 -12.67 -13.46 13.82
N GLY A 618 -13.73 -12.87 13.25
CA GLY A 618 -14.06 -11.44 13.45
C GLY A 618 -13.15 -10.48 12.66
N ALA A 619 -13.17 -9.18 13.00
CA ALA A 619 -12.51 -8.11 12.21
C ALA A 619 -10.97 -8.24 12.05
N ALA A 620 -10.31 -9.05 12.90
CA ALA A 620 -8.86 -9.35 12.82
C ALA A 620 -8.57 -10.75 12.23
N GLY A 621 -9.59 -11.41 11.70
CA GLY A 621 -9.57 -12.78 11.21
C GLY A 621 -8.99 -12.98 9.81
N VAL A 622 -8.79 -14.25 9.41
CA VAL A 622 -8.43 -14.60 8.03
C VAL A 622 -9.63 -14.36 7.12
N ARG A 623 -9.53 -13.36 6.24
CA ARG A 623 -10.58 -12.98 5.28
C ARG A 623 -10.71 -14.01 4.17
N SER A 624 -11.95 -14.35 3.83
CA SER A 624 -12.38 -15.24 2.75
C SER A 624 -12.09 -14.66 1.36
N LEU A 625 -12.16 -15.50 0.33
CA LEU A 625 -12.03 -15.06 -1.06
C LEU A 625 -13.16 -14.10 -1.43
N THR A 626 -14.39 -14.41 -1.01
CA THR A 626 -15.57 -13.56 -1.22
C THR A 626 -15.39 -12.16 -0.64
N SER A 627 -14.85 -12.03 0.58
CA SER A 627 -14.63 -10.71 1.19
C SER A 627 -13.55 -9.92 0.46
N ARG A 628 -12.44 -10.57 0.08
CA ARG A 628 -11.33 -9.90 -0.64
C ARG A 628 -11.75 -9.41 -2.03
N ILE A 629 -12.50 -10.21 -2.79
CA ILE A 629 -13.00 -9.83 -4.12
C ILE A 629 -14.06 -8.73 -4.00
N ARG A 630 -14.88 -8.72 -2.96
CA ARG A 630 -15.86 -7.64 -2.73
C ARG A 630 -15.17 -6.30 -2.47
N GLU A 631 -14.08 -6.29 -1.72
CA GLU A 631 -13.27 -5.09 -1.50
C GLU A 631 -12.51 -4.67 -2.76
N GLN A 632 -12.05 -5.64 -3.56
CA GLN A 632 -11.24 -5.43 -4.75
C GLN A 632 -11.72 -6.32 -5.92
N PRO A 633 -12.76 -5.90 -6.67
CA PRO A 633 -13.32 -6.70 -7.76
C PRO A 633 -12.33 -6.93 -8.92
N PHE A 634 -11.52 -5.89 -9.18
CA PHE A 634 -10.43 -5.93 -10.15
C PHE A 634 -9.20 -6.55 -9.50
N SER A 635 -8.94 -7.81 -9.83
CA SER A 635 -7.84 -8.57 -9.25
C SER A 635 -7.34 -9.67 -10.19
N VAL A 636 -6.12 -10.16 -9.93
CA VAL A 636 -5.68 -11.45 -10.46
C VAL A 636 -5.90 -12.50 -9.37
N VAL A 637 -6.70 -13.53 -9.65
CA VAL A 637 -6.94 -14.65 -8.73
C VAL A 637 -6.08 -15.83 -9.14
N LEU A 638 -5.10 -16.18 -8.31
CA LEU A 638 -4.19 -17.29 -8.55
C LEU A 638 -4.59 -18.49 -7.69
N LEU A 639 -5.08 -19.55 -8.34
CA LEU A 639 -5.42 -20.83 -7.72
C LEU A 639 -4.28 -21.82 -7.97
N ASP A 640 -3.35 -21.92 -7.02
CA ASP A 640 -2.10 -22.68 -7.16
C ASP A 640 -2.34 -24.16 -6.85
N GLU A 641 -1.85 -25.07 -7.70
CA GLU A 641 -1.94 -26.54 -7.56
C GLU A 641 -3.40 -27.06 -7.46
N PHE A 642 -4.25 -26.57 -8.36
CA PHE A 642 -5.71 -26.77 -8.32
C PHE A 642 -6.17 -28.23 -8.34
N GLU A 643 -5.36 -29.15 -8.89
CA GLU A 643 -5.63 -30.58 -8.84
C GLU A 643 -5.69 -31.17 -7.43
N LYS A 644 -5.11 -30.48 -6.43
CA LYS A 644 -5.11 -30.93 -5.04
C LYS A 644 -6.37 -30.53 -4.26
N ALA A 645 -7.17 -29.60 -4.79
CA ALA A 645 -8.38 -29.19 -4.09
C ALA A 645 -9.42 -30.32 -4.03
N HIS A 646 -10.25 -30.29 -3.00
CA HIS A 646 -11.41 -31.17 -2.90
C HIS A 646 -12.39 -30.92 -4.07
N PRO A 647 -13.07 -31.93 -4.63
CA PRO A 647 -14.01 -31.75 -5.74
C PRO A 647 -15.11 -30.70 -5.52
N LYS A 648 -15.57 -30.50 -4.27
CA LYS A 648 -16.53 -29.42 -3.94
C LYS A 648 -15.99 -28.02 -4.27
N VAL A 649 -14.68 -27.81 -4.15
CA VAL A 649 -14.05 -26.55 -4.54
C VAL A 649 -14.10 -26.38 -6.06
N TRP A 650 -13.93 -27.47 -6.82
CA TRP A 650 -14.09 -27.43 -8.27
C TRP A 650 -15.52 -27.04 -8.66
N ASP A 651 -16.52 -27.62 -8.00
CA ASP A 651 -17.93 -27.32 -8.24
C ASP A 651 -18.25 -25.84 -7.93
N LEU A 652 -17.68 -25.27 -6.86
CA LEU A 652 -17.82 -23.84 -6.56
C LEU A 652 -17.21 -22.96 -7.66
N PHE A 653 -16.02 -23.31 -8.15
CA PHE A 653 -15.35 -22.53 -9.19
C PHE A 653 -15.97 -22.69 -10.58
N LEU A 654 -16.67 -23.79 -10.87
CA LEU A 654 -17.49 -23.89 -12.10
C LEU A 654 -18.52 -22.76 -12.18
N GLN A 655 -19.23 -22.48 -11.08
CA GLN A 655 -20.17 -21.36 -11.00
C GLN A 655 -19.46 -20.02 -11.23
N VAL A 656 -18.24 -19.86 -10.70
CA VAL A 656 -17.44 -18.65 -10.92
C VAL A 656 -17.01 -18.50 -12.38
N PHE A 657 -16.67 -19.58 -13.08
CA PHE A 657 -16.22 -19.51 -14.48
C PHE A 657 -17.36 -19.24 -15.47
N ASP A 658 -18.58 -19.62 -15.10
CA ASP A 658 -19.78 -19.45 -15.94
C ASP A 658 -20.50 -18.14 -15.68
N ASP A 659 -20.80 -17.86 -14.41
CA ASP A 659 -21.66 -16.73 -14.03
C ASP A 659 -20.88 -15.59 -13.36
N ALA A 660 -19.56 -15.75 -13.19
CA ALA A 660 -18.69 -14.81 -12.48
C ALA A 660 -19.21 -14.46 -11.07
N ARG A 661 -19.91 -15.39 -10.42
CA ARG A 661 -20.57 -15.14 -9.14
C ARG A 661 -20.22 -16.21 -8.13
N LEU A 662 -19.85 -15.77 -6.93
CA LEU A 662 -19.72 -16.63 -5.76
C LEU A 662 -20.51 -16.04 -4.61
N SER A 663 -21.11 -16.90 -3.81
CA SER A 663 -21.91 -16.45 -2.66
C SER A 663 -21.20 -16.71 -1.35
N ASP A 664 -21.26 -15.76 -0.43
CA ASP A 664 -20.82 -15.97 0.94
C ASP A 664 -21.87 -16.73 1.79
N SER A 665 -21.49 -17.14 3.00
CA SER A 665 -22.38 -17.84 3.95
C SER A 665 -23.53 -16.97 4.47
N SER A 666 -23.39 -15.65 4.40
CA SER A 666 -24.41 -14.66 4.80
C SER A 666 -25.37 -14.31 3.65
N GLY A 667 -25.20 -14.94 2.48
CA GLY A 667 -26.05 -14.72 1.31
C GLY A 667 -25.67 -13.54 0.43
N HIS A 668 -24.54 -12.87 0.65
CA HIS A 668 -24.07 -11.84 -0.28
C HIS A 668 -23.40 -12.49 -1.48
N THR A 669 -23.77 -12.05 -2.68
CA THR A 669 -23.12 -12.46 -3.93
C THR A 669 -21.95 -11.53 -4.23
N VAL A 670 -20.84 -12.12 -4.65
CA VAL A 670 -19.59 -11.46 -5.00
C VAL A 670 -19.32 -11.68 -6.49
N ASP A 671 -18.80 -10.65 -7.14
CA ASP A 671 -18.66 -10.54 -8.58
C ASP A 671 -17.19 -10.71 -9.03
N PHE A 672 -16.95 -11.64 -9.94
CA PHE A 672 -15.65 -11.98 -10.51
C PHE A 672 -15.49 -11.49 -11.96
N ARG A 673 -16.44 -10.73 -12.52
CA ARG A 673 -16.39 -10.27 -13.92
C ARG A 673 -15.16 -9.42 -14.24
N HIS A 674 -14.59 -8.79 -13.21
CA HIS A 674 -13.39 -7.97 -13.31
C HIS A 674 -12.11 -8.69 -12.87
N SER A 675 -12.19 -9.99 -12.65
CA SER A 675 -11.06 -10.81 -12.22
C SER A 675 -10.45 -11.57 -13.39
N ILE A 676 -9.12 -11.66 -13.42
CA ILE A 676 -8.41 -12.64 -14.25
C ILE A 676 -8.08 -13.83 -13.35
N ILE A 677 -8.61 -15.00 -13.69
CA ILE A 677 -8.42 -16.21 -12.90
C ILE A 677 -7.35 -17.08 -13.55
N ILE A 678 -6.30 -17.38 -12.82
CA ILE A 678 -5.19 -18.24 -13.25
C ILE A 678 -5.15 -19.45 -12.33
N LEU A 679 -5.35 -20.62 -12.91
CA LEU A 679 -5.17 -21.91 -12.27
C LEU A 679 -3.79 -22.44 -12.62
N THR A 680 -3.08 -23.00 -11.65
CA THR A 680 -1.85 -23.76 -11.93
C THR A 680 -2.09 -25.23 -11.69
N SER A 681 -1.49 -26.07 -12.54
CA SER A 681 -1.45 -27.51 -12.34
C SER A 681 -0.08 -28.10 -12.64
N ASN A 682 0.28 -29.11 -11.84
CA ASN A 682 1.46 -29.94 -12.06
C ASN A 682 1.12 -31.25 -12.78
N ALA A 683 -0.11 -31.41 -13.27
CA ALA A 683 -0.53 -32.53 -14.10
C ALA A 683 0.41 -32.69 -15.31
N GLY A 684 0.86 -33.92 -15.56
CA GLY A 684 1.84 -34.25 -16.61
C GLY A 684 3.31 -34.32 -16.15
N SER A 685 3.65 -33.90 -14.92
CA SER A 685 5.02 -34.00 -14.38
C SER A 685 5.48 -35.45 -14.10
N THR A 686 4.56 -36.39 -13.92
CA THR A 686 4.84 -37.81 -13.67
C THR A 686 5.17 -38.61 -14.93
N ILE A 687 4.75 -38.14 -16.11
CA ILE A 687 4.99 -38.85 -17.38
C ILE A 687 6.48 -38.84 -17.74
N SER A 688 7.22 -37.81 -17.34
CA SER A 688 8.69 -37.75 -17.44
C SER A 688 9.40 -38.83 -16.59
N ARG A 689 8.76 -39.39 -15.55
CA ARG A 689 9.40 -40.37 -14.64
C ARG A 689 9.33 -41.82 -15.12
N ASN A 690 8.42 -42.17 -16.04
CA ASN A 690 8.15 -43.57 -16.40
C ASN A 690 8.98 -44.11 -17.58
N ALA A 691 10.12 -43.49 -17.92
CA ALA A 691 11.12 -44.12 -18.79
C ALA A 691 11.93 -45.14 -17.98
N GLY A 692 11.36 -46.34 -17.76
CA GLY A 692 12.02 -47.46 -17.10
C GLY A 692 13.22 -48.03 -17.90
N PRO A 693 14.09 -48.84 -17.27
CA PRO A 693 15.32 -49.35 -17.88
C PRO A 693 15.00 -50.56 -18.77
N GLY A 694 14.89 -50.35 -20.08
CA GLY A 694 14.66 -51.45 -21.03
C GLY A 694 14.74 -50.96 -22.49
N PHE A 695 15.65 -51.57 -23.24
CA PHE A 695 15.92 -51.48 -24.68
C PHE A 695 15.06 -50.54 -25.55
N THR A 696 15.76 -49.69 -26.32
CA THR A 696 15.28 -48.67 -27.30
C THR A 696 14.68 -47.39 -26.68
N SER A 697 15.51 -46.63 -25.97
CA SER A 697 15.21 -45.23 -25.65
C SER A 697 15.41 -44.34 -26.88
N VAL A 698 14.33 -44.12 -27.64
CA VAL A 698 14.17 -42.81 -28.28
C VAL A 698 14.17 -41.80 -27.13
N ARG A 699 15.12 -40.86 -27.13
CA ARG A 699 15.28 -39.84 -26.08
C ARG A 699 13.90 -39.30 -25.66
N GLY A 700 13.53 -39.52 -24.40
CA GLY A 700 12.26 -39.12 -23.81
C GLY A 700 12.09 -37.61 -23.85
N GLY A 701 11.49 -37.12 -24.94
CA GLY A 701 11.07 -35.75 -25.10
C GLY A 701 9.73 -35.53 -24.38
N TYR A 702 9.61 -34.38 -23.72
CA TYR A 702 8.33 -33.83 -23.28
C TYR A 702 7.35 -33.83 -24.47
N SER A 703 6.30 -34.65 -24.41
CA SER A 703 5.28 -34.73 -25.47
C SER A 703 4.03 -33.96 -25.06
N ARG A 704 3.69 -32.93 -25.84
CA ARG A 704 2.50 -32.08 -25.65
C ARG A 704 1.22 -32.91 -25.50
N SER A 705 1.07 -33.94 -26.34
CA SER A 705 -0.10 -34.83 -26.32
C SER A 705 -0.21 -35.67 -25.05
N ALA A 706 0.92 -36.01 -24.42
CA ALA A 706 0.92 -36.78 -23.18
C ALA A 706 0.49 -35.92 -21.98
N VAL A 707 0.89 -34.65 -21.95
CA VAL A 707 0.45 -33.68 -20.93
C VAL A 707 -1.03 -33.35 -21.08
N GLU A 708 -1.52 -33.15 -22.32
CA GLU A 708 -2.95 -32.98 -22.58
C GLU A 708 -3.76 -34.20 -22.11
N LYS A 709 -3.29 -35.42 -22.39
CA LYS A 709 -3.95 -36.63 -21.90
C LYS A 709 -3.99 -36.68 -20.36
N ALA A 710 -2.89 -36.35 -19.68
CA ALA A 710 -2.84 -36.30 -18.22
C ALA A 710 -3.82 -35.27 -17.63
N LEU A 711 -3.99 -34.12 -18.29
CA LEU A 711 -4.96 -33.10 -17.89
C LEU A 711 -6.39 -33.61 -17.99
N TYR A 712 -6.75 -34.29 -19.08
CA TYR A 712 -8.07 -34.90 -19.24
C TYR A 712 -8.33 -36.09 -18.31
N GLU A 713 -7.29 -36.74 -17.79
CA GLU A 713 -7.41 -37.78 -16.75
C GLU A 713 -7.57 -37.17 -15.35
N THR A 714 -6.98 -35.99 -15.10
CA THR A 714 -6.99 -35.32 -13.79
C THR A 714 -8.26 -34.49 -13.59
N PHE A 715 -8.64 -33.69 -14.59
CA PHE A 715 -9.79 -32.80 -14.53
C PHE A 715 -10.95 -33.33 -15.36
N ARG A 716 -12.19 -33.11 -14.88
CA ARG A 716 -13.41 -33.47 -15.62
C ARG A 716 -13.48 -32.64 -16.92
N ARG A 717 -14.01 -33.22 -17.99
CA ARG A 717 -14.17 -32.51 -19.28
C ARG A 717 -15.01 -31.24 -19.18
N GLU A 718 -16.07 -31.30 -18.37
CA GLU A 718 -16.93 -30.14 -18.09
C GLU A 718 -16.11 -28.95 -17.57
N PHE A 719 -15.19 -29.22 -16.64
CA PHE A 719 -14.31 -28.20 -16.07
C PHE A 719 -13.38 -27.59 -17.11
N ILE A 720 -12.68 -28.43 -17.89
CA ILE A 720 -11.74 -27.94 -18.93
C ILE A 720 -12.47 -27.09 -19.97
N ASN A 721 -13.69 -27.47 -20.33
CA ASN A 721 -14.50 -26.75 -21.32
C ASN A 721 -14.98 -25.36 -20.83
N ARG A 722 -14.96 -25.08 -19.53
CA ARG A 722 -15.28 -23.74 -18.99
C ARG A 722 -14.09 -22.79 -18.98
N LEU A 723 -12.87 -23.30 -19.18
CA LEU A 723 -11.67 -22.47 -19.25
C LEU A 723 -11.58 -21.78 -20.60
N ASP A 724 -11.13 -20.53 -20.62
CA ASP A 724 -10.91 -19.80 -21.88
C ASP A 724 -9.68 -20.32 -22.62
N ARG A 725 -8.63 -20.68 -21.88
CA ARG A 725 -7.38 -21.18 -22.45
C ARG A 725 -6.65 -22.13 -21.49
N VAL A 726 -6.25 -23.28 -22.02
CA VAL A 726 -5.25 -24.14 -21.39
C VAL A 726 -3.89 -23.84 -22.02
N VAL A 727 -2.92 -23.47 -21.19
CA VAL A 727 -1.57 -23.07 -21.61
C VAL A 727 -0.58 -24.07 -21.04
N LEU A 728 0.23 -24.65 -21.93
CA LEU A 728 1.22 -25.67 -21.58
C LEU A 728 2.59 -25.02 -21.40
N PHE A 729 3.18 -25.19 -20.23
CA PHE A 729 4.50 -24.67 -19.89
C PHE A 729 5.58 -25.67 -20.28
N ASN A 730 6.56 -25.18 -21.03
CA ASN A 730 7.70 -25.96 -21.47
C ASN A 730 8.66 -26.22 -20.27
N PRO A 731 9.28 -27.41 -20.20
CA PRO A 731 10.34 -27.67 -19.23
C PRO A 731 11.53 -26.73 -19.48
N LEU A 732 12.21 -26.33 -18.39
CA LEU A 732 13.38 -25.46 -18.48
C LEU A 732 14.58 -26.30 -18.90
N ASP A 733 15.26 -25.89 -19.97
CA ASP A 733 16.53 -26.50 -20.36
C ASP A 733 17.70 -25.90 -19.56
N ARG A 734 18.87 -26.54 -19.67
CA ARG A 734 20.05 -26.11 -18.92
C ARG A 734 20.55 -24.72 -19.35
N ALA A 735 20.33 -24.31 -20.60
CA ALA A 735 20.76 -23.01 -21.11
C ALA A 735 19.91 -21.88 -20.47
N LEU A 736 18.60 -22.04 -20.48
CA LEU A 736 17.64 -21.13 -19.89
C LEU A 736 17.78 -21.07 -18.36
N MET A 737 18.08 -22.21 -17.72
CA MET A 737 18.40 -22.25 -16.28
C MET A 737 19.65 -21.45 -15.90
N ARG A 738 20.67 -21.39 -16.78
CA ARG A 738 21.85 -20.54 -16.58
C ARG A 738 21.46 -19.06 -16.56
N GLU A 739 20.61 -18.63 -17.49
CA GLU A 739 20.10 -17.25 -17.51
C GLU A 739 19.29 -16.91 -16.25
N ILE A 740 18.44 -17.84 -15.80
CA ILE A 740 17.69 -17.69 -14.54
C ILE A 740 18.64 -17.55 -13.35
N LEU A 741 19.72 -18.35 -13.29
CA LEU A 741 20.71 -18.27 -12.22
C LEU A 741 21.40 -16.90 -12.19
N HIS A 742 21.88 -16.40 -13.32
CA HIS A 742 22.49 -15.06 -13.38
C HIS A 742 21.55 -13.96 -12.86
N LYS A 743 20.27 -14.04 -13.25
CA LYS A 743 19.26 -13.09 -12.79
C LYS A 743 19.02 -13.17 -11.28
N GLU A 744 18.94 -14.38 -10.71
CA GLU A 744 18.77 -14.57 -9.26
C GLU A 744 20.00 -14.11 -8.47
N LEU A 745 21.22 -14.34 -8.98
CA LEU A 745 22.46 -13.82 -8.39
C LEU A 745 22.49 -12.28 -8.41
N GLY A 746 22.10 -11.66 -9.53
CA GLY A 746 21.96 -10.21 -9.61
C GLY A 746 21.00 -9.63 -8.56
N ARG A 747 19.86 -10.31 -8.31
CA ARG A 747 18.93 -9.93 -7.23
C ARG A 747 19.56 -10.05 -5.84
N VAL A 748 20.36 -11.09 -5.60
CA VAL A 748 21.03 -11.30 -4.31
C VAL A 748 21.97 -10.14 -3.97
N LEU A 749 22.69 -9.60 -4.95
CA LEU A 749 23.61 -8.47 -4.78
C LEU A 749 22.89 -7.17 -4.34
N THR A 750 21.59 -7.04 -4.59
CA THR A 750 20.80 -5.85 -4.18
C THR A 750 20.31 -5.88 -2.73
N ARG A 751 20.56 -6.96 -1.96
CA ARG A 751 20.13 -7.08 -0.55
C ARG A 751 20.89 -6.10 0.34
N ARG A 752 20.25 -5.51 1.36
CA ARG A 752 20.85 -4.51 2.29
C ARG A 752 22.22 -4.92 2.86
N GLY A 753 22.43 -6.21 3.11
CA GLY A 753 23.70 -6.74 3.60
C GLY A 753 24.87 -6.67 2.60
N LEU A 754 24.59 -6.46 1.31
CA LEU A 754 25.57 -6.38 0.21
C LEU A 754 25.47 -5.04 -0.56
N ARG A 755 24.28 -4.44 -0.66
CA ARG A 755 23.98 -3.20 -1.39
C ARG A 755 24.59 -1.94 -0.79
N ASN A 756 24.71 -1.88 0.54
CA ASN A 756 25.25 -0.71 1.25
C ASN A 756 26.78 -0.81 1.43
N ARG A 757 27.43 -1.68 0.65
CA ARG A 757 28.86 -1.95 0.71
C ARG A 757 29.40 -1.91 -0.71
N ASP A 758 30.52 -1.23 -0.92
CA ASP A 758 31.17 -1.07 -2.23
C ASP A 758 31.93 -2.34 -2.62
N TRP A 759 31.22 -3.48 -2.68
CA TRP A 759 31.79 -4.80 -3.01
C TRP A 759 31.48 -5.17 -4.45
N ALA A 760 32.52 -5.27 -5.28
CA ALA A 760 32.40 -5.93 -6.57
C ALA A 760 32.45 -7.45 -6.37
N VAL A 761 31.41 -8.15 -6.86
CA VAL A 761 31.28 -9.61 -6.75
C VAL A 761 31.58 -10.25 -8.09
N GLU A 762 32.61 -11.09 -8.14
CA GLU A 762 33.03 -11.80 -9.34
C GLU A 762 32.72 -13.31 -9.22
N TRP A 763 32.07 -13.85 -10.25
CA TRP A 763 31.64 -15.24 -10.30
C TRP A 763 32.54 -16.04 -11.23
N GLU A 764 33.25 -17.03 -10.70
CA GLU A 764 33.93 -18.02 -11.56
C GLU A 764 32.87 -18.89 -12.27
N PRO A 765 33.05 -19.27 -13.56
CA PRO A 765 32.15 -20.20 -14.25
C PRO A 765 31.94 -21.52 -13.50
N SER A 766 32.95 -21.97 -12.73
CA SER A 766 32.86 -23.15 -11.86
C SER A 766 31.80 -22.99 -10.77
N ALA A 767 31.63 -21.79 -10.21
CA ALA A 767 30.63 -21.50 -9.19
C ALA A 767 29.21 -21.49 -9.79
N ILE A 768 29.07 -20.99 -11.02
CA ILE A 768 27.80 -21.01 -11.76
C ILE A 768 27.38 -22.46 -12.08
N GLU A 769 28.29 -23.27 -12.64
CA GLU A 769 27.99 -24.68 -12.94
C GLU A 769 27.78 -25.50 -11.65
N PHE A 770 28.53 -25.24 -10.58
CA PHE A 770 28.31 -25.86 -9.27
C PHE A 770 26.90 -25.56 -8.72
N LEU A 771 26.46 -24.30 -8.81
CA LEU A 771 25.12 -23.90 -8.40
C LEU A 771 24.03 -24.49 -9.31
N LEU A 772 24.28 -24.66 -10.61
CA LEU A 772 23.35 -25.36 -11.52
C LEU A 772 23.28 -26.84 -11.19
N ASP A 773 24.41 -27.53 -10.98
CA ASP A 773 24.42 -28.97 -10.67
C ASP A 773 23.74 -29.29 -9.34
N ARG A 774 23.88 -28.41 -8.35
CA ARG A 774 23.22 -28.54 -7.05
C ARG A 774 21.80 -27.97 -7.03
N GLY A 775 21.47 -27.06 -7.93
CA GLY A 775 20.25 -26.23 -7.91
C GLY A 775 19.27 -26.49 -9.05
N PHE A 776 19.59 -27.36 -10.00
CA PHE A 776 18.74 -27.71 -11.14
C PHE A 776 18.60 -29.23 -11.31
N THR A 777 17.35 -29.68 -11.32
CA THR A 777 16.97 -30.96 -11.93
C THR A 777 15.78 -30.72 -12.86
N PRO A 778 15.70 -31.41 -14.02
CA PRO A 778 14.60 -31.24 -14.96
C PRO A 778 13.21 -31.40 -14.34
N ASP A 779 13.09 -32.22 -13.28
CA ASP A 779 11.83 -32.50 -12.60
C ASP A 779 11.37 -31.39 -11.65
N LEU A 780 12.32 -30.70 -11.00
CA LEU A 780 12.04 -29.69 -9.95
C LEU A 780 12.11 -28.25 -10.48
N GLY A 781 12.55 -28.07 -11.72
CA GLY A 781 12.67 -26.77 -12.39
C GLY A 781 13.60 -25.82 -11.63
N ALA A 782 13.29 -24.52 -11.62
CA ALA A 782 14.12 -23.50 -10.98
C ALA A 782 13.96 -23.37 -9.46
N ARG A 783 13.05 -24.13 -8.83
CA ARG A 783 12.75 -24.02 -7.38
C ARG A 783 13.96 -24.33 -6.47
N PRO A 784 14.78 -25.37 -6.72
CA PRO A 784 15.93 -25.69 -5.87
C PRO A 784 17.06 -24.66 -5.99
N LEU A 785 17.09 -23.88 -7.07
CA LEU A 785 18.17 -22.92 -7.36
C LEU A 785 18.33 -21.87 -6.25
N ARG A 786 17.23 -21.30 -5.76
CA ARG A 786 17.27 -20.35 -4.63
C ARG A 786 17.83 -20.98 -3.36
N ARG A 787 17.47 -22.24 -3.08
CA ARG A 787 18.00 -22.97 -1.92
C ARG A 787 19.48 -23.26 -2.09
N ALA A 788 19.92 -23.60 -3.31
CA ALA A 788 21.33 -23.82 -3.59
C ALA A 788 22.14 -22.52 -3.39
N ILE A 789 21.64 -21.39 -3.90
CA ILE A 789 22.23 -20.06 -3.67
C ILE A 789 22.23 -19.72 -2.17
N GLU A 790 21.15 -19.99 -1.45
CA GLU A 790 21.08 -19.68 -0.02
C GLU A 790 22.03 -20.54 0.83
N HIS A 791 22.04 -21.84 0.58
CA HIS A 791 22.80 -22.81 1.37
C HIS A 791 24.29 -22.80 1.03
N TYR A 792 24.64 -22.80 -0.26
CA TYR A 792 26.02 -22.94 -0.70
C TYR A 792 26.75 -21.61 -0.85
N LEU A 793 26.05 -20.49 -1.03
CA LEU A 793 26.67 -19.17 -1.22
C LEU A 793 26.36 -18.23 -0.06
N LEU A 794 25.08 -17.93 0.21
CA LEU A 794 24.71 -16.85 1.13
C LEU A 794 24.98 -17.18 2.59
N ALA A 795 24.70 -18.40 3.04
CA ALA A 795 24.95 -18.80 4.42
C ALA A 795 26.46 -18.79 4.77
N PRO A 796 27.36 -19.35 3.93
CA PRO A 796 28.80 -19.19 4.12
C PRO A 796 29.26 -17.73 4.09
N LEU A 797 28.77 -16.93 3.12
CA LEU A 797 29.07 -15.51 3.01
C LEU A 797 28.65 -14.74 4.27
N ALA A 798 27.43 -14.96 4.76
CA ALA A 798 26.91 -14.28 5.95
C ALA A 798 27.69 -14.65 7.22
N ARG A 799 28.08 -15.92 7.39
CA ARG A 799 28.95 -16.33 8.51
C ARG A 799 30.30 -15.63 8.44
N SER A 800 30.92 -15.61 7.26
CA SER A 800 32.20 -14.94 7.07
C SER A 800 32.13 -13.44 7.39
N ILE A 801 31.05 -12.76 6.99
CA ILE A 801 30.80 -11.33 7.30
C ILE A 801 30.61 -11.05 8.80
N VAL A 802 30.04 -12.00 9.56
CA VAL A 802 29.77 -11.83 11.00
C VAL A 802 30.99 -12.22 11.84
N GLU A 803 31.70 -13.27 11.45
CA GLU A 803 32.88 -13.80 12.16
C GLU A 803 34.12 -12.92 11.97
N HIS A 804 34.23 -12.26 10.81
CA HIS A 804 35.30 -11.29 10.54
C HIS A 804 34.78 -9.88 10.79
N ARG A 805 35.56 -9.03 11.50
CA ARG A 805 35.21 -7.63 11.81
C ARG A 805 34.79 -6.93 10.52
N ALA A 806 33.68 -6.19 10.54
CA ALA A 806 33.12 -5.48 9.38
C ALA A 806 34.25 -4.89 8.50
N PRO A 807 34.40 -5.32 7.24
CA PRO A 807 35.53 -4.92 6.45
C PRO A 807 35.48 -3.41 6.14
N GLN A 808 36.64 -2.76 6.10
CA GLN A 808 36.77 -1.32 5.84
C GLN A 808 37.32 -1.12 4.42
N GLY A 809 36.61 -0.38 3.55
CA GLY A 809 37.07 0.02 2.20
C GLY A 809 36.55 -0.83 1.02
N ASP A 810 37.16 -0.61 -0.17
CA ASP A 810 36.83 -1.21 -1.48
C ASP A 810 37.35 -2.65 -1.61
N GLN A 811 36.76 -3.60 -0.87
CA GLN A 811 37.14 -5.02 -0.95
C GLN A 811 36.33 -5.77 -2.02
N PHE A 812 37.00 -6.68 -2.74
CA PHE A 812 36.38 -7.56 -3.74
C PHE A 812 35.94 -8.88 -3.12
N LEU A 813 34.78 -9.38 -3.57
CA LEU A 813 34.23 -10.66 -3.17
C LEU A 813 34.38 -11.67 -4.31
N PHE A 814 35.34 -12.57 -4.20
CA PHE A 814 35.57 -13.62 -5.20
C PHE A 814 34.86 -14.92 -4.79
N VAL A 815 34.01 -15.45 -5.68
CA VAL A 815 33.26 -16.69 -5.42
C VAL A 815 33.67 -17.78 -6.41
N ARG A 816 34.21 -18.89 -5.88
CA ARG A 816 34.66 -20.04 -6.65
C ARG A 816 34.15 -21.36 -6.08
N SER A 817 34.11 -22.40 -6.91
CA SER A 817 33.84 -23.76 -6.44
C SER A 817 35.13 -24.43 -5.94
N ALA A 818 35.10 -24.96 -4.72
CA ALA A 818 36.17 -25.73 -4.12
C ALA A 818 35.63 -27.12 -3.72
N GLY A 819 35.51 -28.00 -4.72
CA GLY A 819 35.03 -29.38 -4.54
C GLY A 819 33.52 -29.42 -4.23
N ASP A 820 33.16 -29.66 -2.96
CA ASP A 820 31.77 -29.84 -2.52
C ASP A 820 31.11 -28.57 -1.94
N LYS A 821 31.82 -27.44 -1.96
CA LYS A 821 31.41 -26.17 -1.35
C LYS A 821 31.89 -24.98 -2.19
N LEU A 822 31.22 -23.84 -2.03
CA LEU A 822 31.70 -22.58 -2.58
C LEU A 822 32.61 -21.92 -1.55
N GLU A 823 33.77 -21.45 -1.99
CA GLU A 823 34.67 -20.64 -1.19
C GLU A 823 34.46 -19.16 -1.55
N VAL A 824 34.40 -18.35 -0.50
CA VAL A 824 34.21 -16.91 -0.58
C VAL A 824 35.44 -16.27 0.05
N GLU A 825 36.23 -15.58 -0.77
CA GLU A 825 37.47 -14.93 -0.33
C GLU A 825 37.28 -13.41 -0.39
N PHE A 826 37.57 -12.74 0.74
CA PHE A 826 37.65 -11.29 0.82
C PHE A 826 39.08 -10.89 0.52
N ILE A 827 39.28 -10.14 -0.57
CA ILE A 827 40.61 -9.73 -0.98
C ILE A 827 40.77 -8.24 -0.65
N ASP A 828 41.65 -7.96 0.32
CA ASP A 828 42.12 -6.59 0.61
C ASP A 828 43.07 -6.13 -0.51
N PRO A 829 42.94 -4.89 -1.02
CA PRO A 829 43.97 -4.30 -1.85
C PRO A 829 45.21 -4.03 -0.97
N ALA A 830 46.19 -4.94 -0.99
CA ALA A 830 47.43 -4.84 -0.22
C ALA A 830 48.27 -3.58 -0.56
N PRO A 831 49.10 -3.06 0.37
CA PRO A 831 49.62 -1.68 0.34
C PRO A 831 50.75 -1.47 -0.68
N ALA A 832 50.89 -0.21 -1.12
CA ALA A 832 51.77 0.24 -2.18
C ALA A 832 53.26 -0.15 -2.01
N PRO A 833 54.00 -0.53 -3.08
CA PRO A 833 55.43 -0.81 -3.03
C PRO A 833 56.28 0.49 -2.92
N PRO A 834 57.55 0.39 -2.46
CA PRO A 834 58.38 1.54 -2.12
C PRO A 834 59.04 2.19 -3.35
N VAL A 835 59.32 3.49 -3.18
CA VAL A 835 59.96 4.41 -4.12
C VAL A 835 61.40 3.97 -4.47
N LEU A 836 61.71 3.93 -5.77
CA LEU A 836 63.08 3.90 -6.30
C LEU A 836 63.34 5.16 -7.14
N VAL A 837 64.43 5.86 -6.83
CA VAL A 837 64.98 7.05 -7.54
C VAL A 837 66.15 6.62 -8.47
N PRO A 838 66.65 7.45 -9.41
CA PRO A 838 66.76 7.07 -10.81
C PRO A 838 68.21 6.98 -11.31
N ALA A 839 68.45 6.32 -12.45
CA ALA A 839 69.49 6.69 -13.41
C ALA A 839 69.46 5.80 -14.67
N GLY A 840 69.54 6.45 -15.83
CA GLY A 840 70.28 5.92 -16.98
C GLY A 840 69.49 5.83 -18.28
N ASP A 841 69.55 6.89 -19.09
CA ASP A 841 69.06 6.97 -20.47
C ASP A 841 69.53 5.80 -21.36
N ALA A 842 68.59 5.15 -22.06
CA ALA A 842 68.76 4.72 -23.45
C ALA A 842 67.41 4.34 -24.12
N ALA A 843 67.10 5.09 -25.19
CA ALA A 843 66.18 4.81 -26.30
C ALA A 843 64.66 5.09 -26.11
N PRO A 844 63.98 5.55 -27.19
CA PRO A 844 63.02 6.65 -27.11
C PRO A 844 61.59 6.23 -26.76
N ALA A 845 60.94 7.13 -26.02
CA ALA A 845 59.50 7.26 -25.78
C ALA A 845 58.56 6.42 -26.65
N GLN A 846 57.91 5.42 -26.04
CA GLN A 846 56.68 4.79 -26.53
C GLN A 846 55.52 4.90 -25.50
N GLY A 847 55.60 5.85 -24.57
CA GLY A 847 54.85 5.81 -23.31
C GLY A 847 53.48 6.49 -23.25
N GLU A 848 52.96 7.12 -24.32
CA GLU A 848 51.69 7.87 -24.23
C GLU A 848 50.51 7.27 -25.02
N ASP A 849 50.75 6.47 -26.07
CA ASP A 849 49.71 6.00 -27.02
C ASP A 849 49.22 4.56 -26.79
N ASP A 850 49.94 3.75 -26.00
CA ASP A 850 49.58 2.36 -25.73
C ASP A 850 48.55 2.29 -24.61
N LEU A 851 47.33 1.80 -24.88
CA LEU A 851 46.25 1.68 -23.89
C LEU A 851 46.16 0.28 -23.26
N ARG A 852 47.07 -0.65 -23.63
CA ARG A 852 47.01 -2.04 -23.16
C ARG A 852 47.12 -2.15 -21.65
N ASP A 853 47.87 -1.27 -21.01
CA ASP A 853 47.96 -1.16 -19.55
C ASP A 853 46.58 -0.89 -18.91
N LEU A 854 45.78 0.00 -19.48
CA LEU A 854 44.43 0.32 -19.01
C LEU A 854 43.40 -0.78 -19.31
N VAL A 855 43.68 -1.69 -20.25
CA VAL A 855 42.88 -2.91 -20.45
C VAL A 855 43.11 -3.91 -19.31
N TYR A 856 44.30 -3.89 -18.68
CA TYR A 856 44.66 -4.82 -17.60
C TYR A 856 44.43 -4.32 -16.19
N ALA A 857 44.85 -3.09 -15.96
CA ALA A 857 44.76 -2.39 -14.70
C ALA A 857 43.87 -1.18 -14.95
N PRO A 858 42.56 -1.38 -15.08
CA PRO A 858 41.66 -0.30 -15.43
C PRO A 858 41.69 0.75 -14.33
N SER A 859 42.08 1.94 -14.72
CA SER A 859 42.04 3.14 -13.90
C SER A 859 41.13 4.15 -14.57
N ALA A 860 40.44 4.93 -13.76
CA ALA A 860 39.62 6.05 -14.21
C ALA A 860 40.03 7.34 -13.48
N ASP A 861 41.30 7.40 -13.08
CA ASP A 861 41.91 8.63 -12.64
C ASP A 861 42.02 9.65 -13.79
N ALA A 862 42.28 10.90 -13.44
CA ALA A 862 42.37 11.98 -14.42
C ALA A 862 43.45 11.72 -15.49
N GLY A 863 44.53 10.98 -15.15
CA GLY A 863 45.57 10.59 -16.09
C GLY A 863 45.10 9.55 -17.11
N ALA A 864 44.42 8.48 -16.66
CA ALA A 864 43.85 7.49 -17.56
C ALA A 864 42.75 8.07 -18.47
N ILE A 865 41.86 8.89 -17.91
CA ILE A 865 40.80 9.55 -18.71
C ILE A 865 41.42 10.46 -19.77
N ALA A 866 42.44 11.25 -19.43
CA ALA A 866 43.12 12.10 -20.40
C ALA A 866 43.77 11.30 -21.55
N ARG A 867 44.38 10.13 -21.26
CA ARG A 867 44.93 9.24 -22.28
C ARG A 867 43.85 8.64 -23.18
N LEU A 868 42.71 8.24 -22.61
CA LEU A 868 41.57 7.71 -23.38
C LEU A 868 40.94 8.79 -24.26
N ASP A 869 40.78 10.01 -23.74
CA ASP A 869 40.26 11.16 -24.49
C ASP A 869 41.21 11.56 -25.62
N ALA A 870 42.52 11.60 -25.37
CA ALA A 870 43.52 11.88 -26.39
C ALA A 870 43.51 10.83 -27.51
N ARG A 871 43.42 9.54 -27.16
CA ARG A 871 43.37 8.46 -28.15
C ARG A 871 42.08 8.46 -28.95
N LEU A 872 40.93 8.73 -28.30
CA LEU A 872 39.65 8.88 -28.98
C LEU A 872 39.70 10.04 -29.98
N ALA A 873 40.19 11.21 -29.56
CA ALA A 873 40.30 12.38 -30.41
C ALA A 873 41.21 12.14 -31.63
N ALA A 874 42.33 11.42 -31.46
CA ALA A 874 43.22 11.06 -32.57
C ALA A 874 42.54 10.12 -33.60
N LEU A 875 41.73 9.17 -33.12
CA LEU A 875 40.95 8.29 -34.00
C LEU A 875 39.80 9.03 -34.69
N GLU A 876 39.12 9.94 -33.98
CA GLU A 876 38.08 10.81 -34.56
C GLU A 876 38.65 11.69 -35.68
N ASP A 877 39.79 12.35 -35.47
CA ASP A 877 40.43 13.18 -36.50
C ASP A 877 40.81 12.35 -37.74
N THR A 878 41.30 11.13 -37.52
CA THR A 878 41.63 10.19 -38.59
C THR A 878 40.41 9.75 -39.40
N VAL A 879 39.33 9.32 -38.75
CA VAL A 879 38.13 8.76 -39.41
C VAL A 879 37.24 9.87 -40.00
N LEU A 880 37.19 11.04 -39.38
CA LEU A 880 36.44 12.20 -39.89
C LEU A 880 37.24 13.05 -40.89
N GLY A 881 38.53 12.77 -41.05
CA GLY A 881 39.45 13.48 -41.94
C GLY A 881 39.06 13.42 -43.42
N ALA A 882 39.57 14.37 -44.21
CA ALA A 882 39.27 14.48 -45.64
C ALA A 882 39.76 13.26 -46.45
N GLN A 883 40.90 12.68 -46.06
CA GLN A 883 41.45 11.49 -46.73
C GLN A 883 40.54 10.26 -46.56
N TRP A 884 40.04 10.00 -45.35
CA TRP A 884 39.14 8.88 -45.08
C TRP A 884 37.84 8.99 -45.89
N ARG A 885 37.25 10.18 -45.91
CA ARG A 885 36.05 10.49 -46.71
C ARG A 885 36.30 10.33 -48.21
N GLY A 886 37.42 10.82 -48.72
CA GLY A 886 37.79 10.69 -50.13
C GLY A 886 38.01 9.24 -50.57
N GLU A 887 38.69 8.42 -49.75
CA GLU A 887 38.88 7.00 -50.02
C GLU A 887 37.55 6.21 -49.97
N ARG A 888 36.66 6.57 -49.04
CA ARG A 888 35.29 6.02 -48.95
C ARG A 888 34.51 6.34 -50.23
N GLU A 889 34.45 7.61 -50.63
CA GLU A 889 33.78 8.03 -51.86
C GLU A 889 34.36 7.32 -53.10
N ALA A 890 35.68 7.10 -53.15
CA ALA A 890 36.32 6.35 -54.23
C ALA A 890 35.88 4.88 -54.27
N ASP A 891 35.73 4.21 -53.12
CA ASP A 891 35.20 2.85 -53.04
C ASP A 891 33.73 2.76 -53.46
N TYR A 892 32.89 3.70 -53.04
CA TYR A 892 31.49 3.80 -53.49
C TYR A 892 31.37 4.12 -54.98
N ALA A 893 32.23 4.97 -55.52
CA ALA A 893 32.29 5.26 -56.95
C ALA A 893 32.73 4.02 -57.76
N ARG A 894 33.67 3.21 -57.24
CA ARG A 894 34.04 1.91 -57.84
C ARG A 894 32.86 0.93 -57.85
N MET A 895 32.09 0.87 -56.77
CA MET A 895 30.88 0.04 -56.69
C MET A 895 29.80 0.46 -57.71
N ALA A 896 29.70 1.76 -58.02
CA ALA A 896 28.76 2.31 -58.99
C ALA A 896 29.20 2.13 -60.46
N ALA A 897 30.43 1.67 -60.72
CA ALA A 897 30.95 1.49 -62.08
C ALA A 897 30.27 0.32 -62.82
N ALA A 898 30.05 0.49 -64.13
CA ALA A 898 29.49 -0.57 -64.97
C ALA A 898 30.44 -1.78 -65.03
N GLY A 899 29.93 -3.00 -64.76
CA GLY A 899 30.72 -4.24 -64.72
C GLY A 899 31.33 -4.59 -63.35
N PHE A 900 31.13 -3.76 -62.31
CA PHE A 900 31.64 -4.00 -60.95
C PHE A 900 31.25 -5.38 -60.40
N TRP A 901 29.98 -5.76 -60.52
CA TRP A 901 29.45 -7.02 -59.96
C TRP A 901 30.02 -8.28 -60.60
N GLU A 902 30.61 -8.17 -61.79
CA GLU A 902 31.27 -9.28 -62.49
C GLU A 902 32.78 -9.33 -62.20
N SER A 903 33.38 -8.20 -61.81
CA SER A 903 34.81 -8.09 -61.49
C SER A 903 35.20 -8.87 -60.23
N PRO A 904 36.31 -9.62 -60.22
CA PRO A 904 36.86 -10.24 -59.00
C PRO A 904 37.33 -9.21 -57.97
N GLU A 905 37.60 -7.96 -58.36
CA GLU A 905 37.99 -6.89 -57.44
C GLU A 905 36.85 -6.39 -56.56
N ARG A 906 35.59 -6.75 -56.88
CA ARG A 906 34.40 -6.36 -56.11
C ARG A 906 34.48 -6.78 -54.65
N HIS A 907 35.07 -7.95 -54.40
CA HIS A 907 35.17 -8.52 -53.04
C HIS A 907 36.10 -7.67 -52.17
N ALA A 908 37.20 -7.17 -52.73
CA ALA A 908 38.11 -6.28 -52.01
C ALA A 908 37.51 -4.87 -51.82
N ALA A 909 36.73 -4.36 -52.77
CA ALA A 909 36.05 -3.08 -52.63
C ALA A 909 34.92 -3.13 -51.58
N LEU A 910 34.07 -4.17 -51.62
CA LEU A 910 32.99 -4.36 -50.65
C LEU A 910 33.52 -4.59 -49.23
N ASP A 911 34.63 -5.33 -49.09
CA ASP A 911 35.32 -5.52 -47.81
C ASP A 911 35.86 -4.21 -47.23
N ARG A 912 36.48 -3.34 -48.06
CA ARG A 912 36.89 -2.01 -47.58
C ARG A 912 35.72 -1.13 -47.15
N ILE A 913 34.60 -1.14 -47.89
CA ILE A 913 33.39 -0.40 -47.53
C ILE A 913 32.86 -0.90 -46.18
N GLU A 914 32.67 -2.22 -46.05
CA GLU A 914 32.10 -2.82 -44.86
C GLU A 914 32.97 -2.60 -43.61
N ARG A 915 34.30 -2.69 -43.76
CA ARG A 915 35.24 -2.36 -42.68
C ARG A 915 35.18 -0.89 -42.28
N ARG A 916 35.07 0.04 -43.24
CA ARG A 916 34.91 1.48 -42.93
C ARG A 916 33.63 1.74 -42.15
N ASP A 917 32.51 1.18 -42.59
CA ASP A 917 31.21 1.35 -41.93
C ASP A 917 31.23 0.79 -40.50
N ARG A 918 31.87 -0.38 -40.29
CA ARG A 918 32.06 -0.96 -38.94
C ARG A 918 32.93 -0.08 -38.05
N ILE A 919 34.03 0.45 -38.57
CA ILE A 919 34.94 1.35 -37.83
C ILE A 919 34.20 2.64 -37.43
N GLU A 920 33.45 3.24 -38.35
CA GLU A 920 32.63 4.45 -38.08
C GLU A 920 31.58 4.18 -36.99
N SER A 921 30.84 3.08 -37.07
CA SER A 921 29.82 2.71 -36.06
C SER A 921 30.42 2.38 -34.68
N ALA A 922 31.59 1.75 -34.65
CA ALA A 922 32.30 1.45 -33.42
C ALA A 922 32.90 2.70 -32.77
N LEU A 923 33.34 3.67 -33.57
CA LEU A 923 33.79 4.98 -33.10
C LEU A 923 32.65 5.75 -32.41
N ASP A 924 31.44 5.78 -33.00
CA ASP A 924 30.24 6.35 -32.35
C ASP A 924 29.93 5.69 -31.00
N THR A 925 30.22 4.39 -30.90
CA THR A 925 30.04 3.64 -29.65
C THR A 925 31.12 4.02 -28.62
N ALA A 926 32.36 4.23 -29.04
CA ALA A 926 33.44 4.73 -28.19
C ALA A 926 33.12 6.14 -27.66
N VAL A 927 32.62 7.04 -28.49
CA VAL A 927 32.18 8.39 -28.08
C VAL A 927 31.08 8.33 -27.01
N ARG A 928 30.06 7.48 -27.22
CA ARG A 928 28.98 7.30 -26.21
C ARG A 928 29.48 6.70 -24.90
N LEU A 929 30.46 5.79 -24.95
CA LEU A 929 31.10 5.22 -23.76
C LEU A 929 31.94 6.27 -23.02
N GLN A 930 32.67 7.12 -23.74
CA GLN A 930 33.42 8.23 -23.17
C GLN A 930 32.48 9.24 -22.47
N GLN A 931 31.38 9.64 -23.11
CA GLN A 931 30.39 10.54 -22.51
C GLN A 931 29.77 9.97 -21.23
N ARG A 932 29.57 8.65 -21.18
CA ARG A 932 29.10 7.96 -19.96
C ARG A 932 30.18 7.92 -18.90
N LEU A 933 31.42 7.62 -19.26
CA LEU A 933 32.57 7.63 -18.35
C LEU A 933 32.75 9.01 -17.69
N SER A 934 32.57 10.10 -18.44
CA SER A 934 32.64 11.47 -17.92
C SER A 934 31.46 11.84 -17.00
N ARG A 935 30.26 11.30 -17.25
CA ARG A 935 29.05 11.58 -16.43
C ARG A 935 29.00 10.80 -15.12
N ASP A 936 29.53 9.58 -15.12
CA ASP A 936 29.45 8.64 -13.99
C ASP A 936 30.65 8.75 -13.03
N GLY A 937 31.49 9.79 -13.19
CA GLY A 937 32.57 10.11 -12.25
C GLY A 937 33.80 9.19 -12.32
N GLY A 938 34.06 8.53 -13.46
CA GLY A 938 35.25 7.69 -13.63
C GLY A 938 35.08 6.25 -13.15
N ASN A 939 34.12 5.52 -13.74
CA ASN A 939 34.00 4.08 -13.51
C ASN A 939 35.10 3.31 -14.27
N ALA A 940 35.96 2.59 -13.54
CA ALA A 940 37.07 1.81 -14.10
C ALA A 940 36.62 0.76 -15.13
N SER A 941 35.42 0.17 -14.99
CA SER A 941 34.90 -0.81 -15.97
C SER A 941 34.55 -0.17 -17.32
N PHE A 942 34.01 1.06 -17.29
CA PHE A 942 33.78 1.84 -18.51
C PHE A 942 35.10 2.30 -19.14
N ALA A 943 36.09 2.67 -18.32
CA ALA A 943 37.43 2.99 -18.78
C ALA A 943 38.11 1.78 -19.44
N GLN A 944 38.00 0.58 -18.86
CA GLN A 944 38.52 -0.67 -19.44
C GLN A 944 37.87 -0.99 -20.79
N SER A 945 36.53 -0.91 -20.84
CA SER A 945 35.75 -1.20 -22.04
C SER A 945 36.07 -0.21 -23.16
N LEU A 946 36.23 1.07 -22.81
CA LEU A 946 36.65 2.12 -23.72
C LEU A 946 38.09 1.91 -24.20
N ALA A 947 39.04 1.62 -23.29
CA ALA A 947 40.44 1.34 -23.62
C ALA A 947 40.56 0.17 -24.61
N GLN A 948 39.85 -0.92 -24.35
CA GLN A 948 39.85 -2.10 -25.21
C GLN A 948 39.25 -1.80 -26.59
N LEU A 949 38.14 -1.06 -26.65
CA LEU A 949 37.52 -0.67 -27.92
C LEU A 949 38.43 0.26 -28.73
N LEU A 950 39.06 1.25 -28.09
CA LEU A 950 39.99 2.19 -28.75
C LEU A 950 41.26 1.48 -29.26
N PHE A 951 41.78 0.51 -28.50
CA PHE A 951 42.91 -0.31 -28.93
C PHE A 951 42.57 -1.10 -30.20
N LEU A 952 41.46 -1.82 -30.20
CA LEU A 952 41.01 -2.61 -31.35
C LEU A 952 40.66 -1.71 -32.56
N LEU A 953 40.05 -0.55 -32.34
CA LEU A 953 39.77 0.43 -33.39
C LEU A 953 41.03 0.95 -34.07
N GLY A 954 42.08 1.23 -33.28
CA GLY A 954 43.39 1.62 -33.82
C GLY A 954 43.94 0.58 -34.79
N LEU A 955 43.96 -0.69 -34.38
CA LEU A 955 44.41 -1.79 -35.24
C LEU A 955 43.57 -1.91 -36.52
N ALA A 956 42.25 -1.74 -36.42
CA ALA A 956 41.36 -1.81 -37.58
C ALA A 956 41.61 -0.68 -38.60
N VAL A 957 41.84 0.54 -38.11
CA VAL A 957 42.16 1.71 -38.93
C VAL A 957 43.50 1.53 -39.64
N ASP A 958 44.52 1.06 -38.92
CA ASP A 958 45.86 0.84 -39.48
C ASP A 958 45.87 -0.30 -40.50
N ALA A 959 45.18 -1.41 -40.20
CA ALA A 959 45.03 -2.53 -41.13
C ALA A 959 44.31 -2.11 -42.42
N LEU A 960 43.28 -1.27 -42.32
CA LEU A 960 42.56 -0.77 -43.48
C LEU A 960 43.44 0.14 -44.36
N ARG A 961 44.20 1.06 -43.74
CA ARG A 961 45.15 1.94 -44.45
C ARG A 961 46.27 1.16 -45.13
N ALA A 962 46.79 0.13 -44.47
CA ALA A 962 47.84 -0.73 -44.99
C ALA A 962 47.34 -1.80 -45.99
N GLY A 963 46.02 -1.92 -46.19
CA GLY A 963 45.43 -2.96 -47.04
C GLY A 963 45.60 -4.38 -46.49
N ARG A 964 45.78 -4.53 -45.17
CA ARG A 964 45.95 -5.81 -44.48
C ARG A 964 44.58 -6.47 -44.21
N PRO A 965 44.51 -7.80 -44.17
CA PRO A 965 43.29 -8.52 -43.77
C PRO A 965 43.00 -8.34 -42.28
N GLN A 966 41.72 -8.20 -41.91
CA GLN A 966 41.31 -8.09 -40.50
C GLN A 966 40.89 -9.43 -39.90
N ASP A 967 40.24 -10.28 -40.69
CA ASP A 967 39.69 -11.56 -40.24
C ASP A 967 40.72 -12.69 -40.38
N ALA A 968 40.63 -13.68 -39.49
CA ALA A 968 41.58 -14.78 -39.39
C ALA A 968 40.90 -16.16 -39.46
N LEU A 969 41.58 -17.11 -40.09
CA LEU A 969 41.31 -18.54 -39.99
C LEU A 969 42.37 -19.15 -39.08
N VAL A 970 41.93 -19.86 -38.04
CA VAL A 970 42.79 -20.56 -37.09
C VAL A 970 42.53 -22.06 -37.20
N GLU A 971 43.57 -22.81 -37.52
CA GLU A 971 43.58 -24.27 -37.52
C GLU A 971 44.40 -24.76 -36.33
N ILE A 972 43.82 -25.69 -35.56
CA ILE A 972 44.43 -26.26 -34.36
C ILE A 972 44.40 -27.77 -34.53
N ASP A 973 45.57 -28.37 -34.75
CA ASP A 973 45.70 -29.79 -35.05
C ASP A 973 46.76 -30.47 -34.18
N LEU A 974 46.62 -31.78 -34.00
CA LEU A 974 47.64 -32.63 -33.39
C LEU A 974 48.63 -33.03 -34.47
N SER A 975 49.91 -32.70 -34.31
CA SER A 975 50.97 -33.09 -35.25
C SER A 975 51.03 -34.62 -35.45
N ASP A 976 51.33 -35.08 -36.67
CA ASP A 976 51.25 -36.47 -37.16
C ASP A 976 52.07 -37.51 -36.34
N SER A 977 52.98 -37.07 -35.47
CA SER A 977 53.81 -37.92 -34.61
C SER A 977 53.11 -38.54 -33.38
N ALA A 978 51.78 -38.48 -33.26
CA ALA A 978 51.06 -38.99 -32.09
C ALA A 978 49.75 -39.76 -32.38
N GLN A 979 49.71 -40.60 -33.42
CA GLN A 979 48.59 -41.56 -33.61
C GLN A 979 48.51 -42.67 -32.55
N ARG A 980 49.38 -42.67 -31.52
CA ARG A 980 49.35 -43.64 -30.41
C ARG A 980 49.82 -43.03 -29.09
N GLN A 981 49.15 -42.00 -28.54
CA GLN A 981 49.37 -41.58 -27.15
C GLN A 981 48.27 -40.62 -26.60
N GLY A 982 47.65 -41.02 -25.49
CA GLY A 982 47.27 -40.15 -24.37
C GLY A 982 45.95 -39.37 -24.43
N GLU A 983 45.06 -39.63 -23.46
CA GLU A 983 43.96 -38.74 -23.09
C GLU A 983 44.45 -37.31 -22.79
N ASP A 984 45.62 -37.18 -22.17
CA ASP A 984 46.27 -35.91 -21.81
C ASP A 984 46.53 -34.98 -23.01
N LEU A 985 46.92 -35.53 -24.18
CA LEU A 985 47.20 -34.72 -25.36
C LEU A 985 45.91 -34.12 -25.94
N ARG A 986 44.80 -34.88 -25.90
CA ARG A 986 43.48 -34.37 -26.30
C ARG A 986 42.95 -33.33 -25.31
N GLN A 987 43.19 -33.51 -24.03
CA GLN A 987 42.88 -32.48 -23.02
C GLN A 987 43.71 -31.21 -23.26
N TRP A 988 44.99 -31.34 -23.62
CA TRP A 988 45.82 -30.18 -23.96
C TRP A 988 45.31 -29.44 -25.21
N TRP A 989 44.97 -30.17 -26.28
CA TRP A 989 44.34 -29.60 -27.47
C TRP A 989 43.03 -28.86 -27.15
N GLN A 990 42.16 -29.44 -26.33
CA GLN A 990 40.91 -28.78 -25.90
C GLN A 990 41.18 -27.47 -25.15
N ARG A 991 42.23 -27.40 -24.33
CA ARG A 991 42.61 -26.17 -23.61
C ARG A 991 43.13 -25.09 -24.55
N VAL A 992 43.92 -25.46 -25.56
CA VAL A 992 44.40 -24.52 -26.60
C VAL A 992 43.22 -24.04 -27.46
N LEU A 993 42.28 -24.92 -27.82
CA LEU A 993 41.05 -24.55 -28.52
C LEU A 993 40.21 -23.56 -27.71
N ALA A 994 39.99 -23.84 -26.42
CA ALA A 994 39.27 -22.97 -25.50
C ALA A 994 39.96 -21.61 -25.31
N MET A 995 41.30 -21.58 -25.33
CA MET A 995 42.10 -20.35 -25.24
C MET A 995 41.76 -19.38 -26.38
N TYR A 996 41.74 -19.84 -27.63
CA TYR A 996 41.41 -18.98 -28.77
C TYR A 996 39.93 -18.59 -28.83
N GLN A 997 39.02 -19.49 -28.45
CA GLN A 997 37.59 -19.18 -28.34
C GLN A 997 37.33 -18.11 -27.27
N GLY A 998 37.95 -18.26 -26.09
CA GLY A 998 37.85 -17.30 -24.98
C GLY A 998 38.48 -15.95 -25.33
N TRP A 999 39.62 -15.95 -26.02
CA TRP A 999 40.26 -14.73 -26.51
C TRP A 999 39.33 -13.92 -27.43
N ALA A 1000 38.70 -14.57 -28.42
CA ALA A 1000 37.78 -13.92 -29.35
C ALA A 1000 36.54 -13.36 -28.64
N GLN A 1001 35.93 -14.15 -27.73
CA GLN A 1001 34.75 -13.73 -26.97
C GLN A 1001 35.01 -12.49 -26.11
N ARG A 1002 36.15 -12.45 -25.40
CA ARG A 1002 36.54 -11.31 -24.56
C ARG A 1002 36.73 -10.02 -25.34
N ARG A 1003 37.08 -10.12 -26.62
CA ARG A 1003 37.27 -8.98 -27.54
C ARG A 1003 36.03 -8.60 -28.32
N ASN A 1004 34.87 -9.19 -27.98
CA ASN A 1004 33.62 -9.04 -28.73
C ASN A 1004 33.79 -9.38 -30.23
N MET A 1005 34.71 -10.30 -30.54
CA MET A 1005 34.91 -10.81 -31.89
C MET A 1005 33.97 -11.98 -32.14
N ARG A 1006 33.54 -12.13 -33.39
CA ARG A 1006 32.71 -13.26 -33.80
C ARG A 1006 33.62 -14.45 -34.10
N VAL A 1007 33.50 -15.51 -33.31
CA VAL A 1007 34.15 -16.80 -33.59
C VAL A 1007 33.12 -17.79 -34.14
N GLN A 1008 33.44 -18.42 -35.28
CA GLN A 1008 32.65 -19.50 -35.87
C GLN A 1008 33.53 -20.74 -35.96
N VAL A 1009 33.11 -21.83 -35.32
CA VAL A 1009 33.75 -23.14 -35.51
C VAL A 1009 33.29 -23.71 -36.85
N LEU A 1010 34.19 -23.76 -37.83
CA LEU A 1010 33.91 -24.28 -39.17
C LEU A 1010 33.90 -25.82 -39.18
N ARG A 1011 34.77 -26.43 -38.38
CA ARG A 1011 34.89 -27.88 -38.22
C ARG A 1011 35.55 -28.20 -36.89
N GLU A 1012 35.08 -29.24 -36.21
CA GLU A 1012 35.68 -29.77 -34.99
C GLU A 1012 35.61 -31.30 -35.03
N ASP A 1013 36.76 -31.95 -35.02
CA ASP A 1013 36.90 -33.41 -34.92
C ASP A 1013 37.61 -33.74 -33.60
N ARG A 1014 36.82 -34.06 -32.58
CA ARG A 1014 37.32 -34.37 -31.23
C ARG A 1014 38.09 -35.68 -31.15
N GLU A 1015 37.82 -36.62 -32.07
CA GLU A 1015 38.51 -37.90 -32.09
C GLU A 1015 39.90 -37.77 -32.68
N ARG A 1016 40.03 -36.96 -33.74
CA ARG A 1016 41.32 -36.63 -34.37
C ARG A 1016 42.08 -35.50 -33.67
N GLY A 1017 41.40 -34.67 -32.89
CA GLY A 1017 42.00 -33.49 -32.25
C GLY A 1017 42.31 -32.38 -33.25
N SER A 1018 41.36 -32.08 -34.14
CA SER A 1018 41.50 -31.05 -35.17
C SER A 1018 40.31 -30.08 -35.13
N ALA A 1019 40.57 -28.77 -35.11
CA ALA A 1019 39.53 -27.73 -35.12
C ALA A 1019 39.90 -26.56 -36.03
N TRP A 1020 38.88 -25.99 -36.65
CA TRP A 1020 38.97 -24.88 -37.60
C TRP A 1020 38.06 -23.76 -37.13
N LEU A 1021 38.62 -22.58 -36.89
CA LEU A 1021 37.90 -21.40 -36.43
C LEU A 1021 38.00 -20.31 -37.49
N ALA A 1022 36.89 -19.65 -37.79
CA ALA A 1022 36.88 -18.34 -38.43
C ALA A 1022 36.65 -17.28 -37.35
N VAL A 1023 37.59 -16.36 -37.18
CA VAL A 1023 37.48 -15.23 -36.26
C VAL A 1023 37.33 -13.95 -37.09
N SER A 1024 36.20 -13.28 -36.91
CA SER A 1024 35.90 -12.00 -37.54
C SER A 1024 35.81 -10.89 -36.50
N GLY A 1025 36.53 -9.80 -36.72
CA GLY A 1025 36.59 -8.68 -35.77
C GLY A 1025 37.80 -7.77 -36.00
N PHE A 1026 37.82 -6.63 -35.33
CA PHE A 1026 38.86 -5.62 -35.48
C PHE A 1026 40.25 -6.15 -35.11
N GLY A 1027 41.16 -6.21 -36.09
CA GLY A 1027 42.54 -6.64 -35.88
C GLY A 1027 42.73 -8.12 -35.55
N ALA A 1028 41.75 -8.99 -35.85
CA ALA A 1028 41.83 -10.41 -35.47
C ALA A 1028 43.04 -11.13 -36.10
N PHE A 1029 43.34 -10.90 -37.37
CA PHE A 1029 44.50 -11.46 -38.05
C PHE A 1029 45.82 -10.91 -37.51
N ASP A 1030 45.93 -9.59 -37.35
CA ASP A 1030 47.17 -8.95 -36.85
C ASP A 1030 47.52 -9.40 -35.42
N LEU A 1031 46.52 -9.70 -34.59
CA LEU A 1031 46.74 -10.22 -33.24
C LEU A 1031 47.08 -11.72 -33.21
N LEU A 1032 46.61 -12.50 -34.20
CA LEU A 1032 46.78 -13.96 -34.24
C LEU A 1032 47.91 -14.44 -35.15
N GLU A 1033 48.39 -13.65 -36.12
CA GLU A 1033 49.40 -14.11 -37.10
C GLU A 1033 50.70 -14.61 -36.45
N HIS A 1034 51.01 -14.07 -35.26
CA HIS A 1034 52.17 -14.43 -34.47
C HIS A 1034 51.98 -15.70 -33.62
N GLU A 1035 50.78 -16.25 -33.57
CA GLU A 1035 50.46 -17.47 -32.82
C GLU A 1035 50.67 -18.75 -33.63
N ALA A 1036 51.03 -18.64 -34.92
CA ALA A 1036 51.30 -19.80 -35.76
C ALA A 1036 52.59 -20.54 -35.30
N GLY A 1037 52.43 -21.80 -34.88
CA GLY A 1037 53.52 -22.68 -34.45
C GLY A 1037 53.08 -23.71 -33.40
N LEU A 1038 54.06 -24.34 -32.74
CA LEU A 1038 53.82 -25.35 -31.71
C LEU A 1038 53.53 -24.72 -30.34
N HIS A 1039 52.41 -25.10 -29.73
CA HIS A 1039 52.04 -24.82 -28.34
C HIS A 1039 52.43 -26.01 -27.47
N VAL A 1040 53.53 -25.87 -26.71
CA VAL A 1040 54.16 -26.95 -25.96
C VAL A 1040 53.91 -26.80 -24.46
N TYR A 1041 53.22 -27.78 -23.87
CA TYR A 1041 53.07 -27.91 -22.42
C TYR A 1041 54.15 -28.86 -21.87
N GLU A 1042 54.94 -28.37 -20.90
CA GLU A 1042 56.02 -29.12 -20.25
C GLU A 1042 55.69 -29.32 -18.76
N ASP A 1043 55.59 -30.58 -18.33
CA ASP A 1043 55.39 -30.95 -16.92
C ASP A 1043 56.57 -31.80 -16.42
N LYS A 1044 57.13 -31.45 -15.26
CA LYS A 1044 58.25 -32.18 -14.66
C LYS A 1044 57.70 -33.11 -13.57
N ALA A 1045 57.57 -34.40 -13.88
CA ALA A 1045 57.39 -35.45 -12.89
C ALA A 1045 58.75 -35.90 -12.34
N GLU A 1046 58.78 -36.54 -11.16
CA GLU A 1046 60.00 -36.84 -10.39
C GLU A 1046 61.09 -37.61 -11.17
N ASP A 1047 60.74 -38.37 -12.22
CA ASP A 1047 61.70 -39.15 -13.05
C ASP A 1047 61.67 -38.86 -14.57
N ALA A 1048 60.76 -38.01 -15.10
CA ALA A 1048 60.71 -37.67 -16.53
C ALA A 1048 59.94 -36.37 -16.82
N THR A 1049 60.36 -35.61 -17.85
CA THR A 1049 59.61 -34.43 -18.34
C THR A 1049 58.60 -34.83 -19.41
N GLN A 1050 57.30 -34.75 -19.10
CA GLN A 1050 56.22 -34.96 -20.08
C GLN A 1050 56.08 -33.71 -20.96
N ARG A 1051 56.01 -33.90 -22.28
CA ARG A 1051 55.85 -32.81 -23.26
C ARG A 1051 54.64 -33.09 -24.15
N LEU A 1052 53.64 -32.22 -24.10
CA LEU A 1052 52.44 -32.28 -24.95
C LEU A 1052 52.48 -31.11 -25.94
N SER A 1053 52.32 -31.36 -27.23
CA SER A 1053 52.46 -30.34 -28.28
C SER A 1053 51.24 -30.32 -29.18
N VAL A 1054 50.71 -29.12 -29.44
CA VAL A 1054 49.60 -28.86 -30.36
C VAL A 1054 50.09 -27.88 -31.43
N LEU A 1055 49.79 -28.13 -32.69
CA LEU A 1055 50.13 -27.23 -33.79
C LEU A 1055 48.98 -26.25 -34.01
N VAL A 1056 49.31 -24.96 -34.05
CA VAL A 1056 48.37 -23.89 -34.41
C VAL A 1056 48.87 -23.26 -35.70
N GLN A 1057 47.96 -23.08 -36.66
CA GLN A 1057 48.21 -22.37 -37.90
C GLN A 1057 47.19 -21.23 -38.03
N VAL A 1058 47.65 -20.08 -38.50
CA VAL A 1058 46.82 -18.89 -38.69
C VAL A 1058 47.01 -18.41 -40.12
N ALA A 1059 45.89 -18.21 -40.82
CA ALA A 1059 45.84 -17.69 -42.18
C ALA A 1059 44.82 -16.54 -42.26
N PRO A 1060 44.97 -15.60 -43.20
CA PRO A 1060 43.99 -14.52 -43.36
C PRO A 1060 42.69 -15.02 -44.00
N ASP A 1061 41.53 -14.62 -43.46
CA ASP A 1061 40.23 -14.85 -44.09
C ASP A 1061 39.97 -13.72 -45.11
N LEU A 1062 40.10 -14.03 -46.40
CA LEU A 1062 39.98 -13.04 -47.47
C LEU A 1062 38.57 -13.06 -48.07
N PRO A 1063 37.96 -11.88 -48.31
CA PRO A 1063 36.61 -11.76 -48.84
C PRO A 1063 36.50 -12.45 -50.21
N GLY A 1064 35.41 -13.19 -50.43
CA GLY A 1064 35.14 -13.83 -51.71
C GLY A 1064 35.85 -15.16 -51.96
N ARG A 1065 36.73 -15.60 -51.06
CA ARG A 1065 37.27 -16.95 -51.07
C ARG A 1065 36.37 -17.89 -50.27
N THR A 1066 36.19 -19.10 -50.76
CA THR A 1066 35.49 -20.13 -50.01
C THR A 1066 36.32 -20.47 -48.77
N ARG A 1067 35.69 -20.48 -47.59
CA ARG A 1067 36.26 -20.99 -46.33
C ARG A 1067 36.41 -22.53 -46.41
N GLN A 1068 37.20 -23.02 -47.36
CA GLN A 1068 37.49 -24.43 -47.59
C GLN A 1068 38.76 -24.85 -46.82
N PRO A 1069 38.91 -26.14 -46.49
CA PRO A 1069 40.10 -26.64 -45.83
C PRO A 1069 41.33 -26.45 -46.71
N GLN A 1070 42.22 -25.53 -46.31
CA GLN A 1070 43.42 -25.12 -47.04
C GLN A 1070 44.62 -26.06 -46.82
N ALA A 1071 44.40 -27.34 -46.52
CA ALA A 1071 45.48 -28.32 -46.37
C ALA A 1071 46.25 -28.63 -47.69
N ALA A 1072 45.94 -27.96 -48.80
CA ALA A 1072 46.56 -28.25 -50.11
C ALA A 1072 47.28 -27.07 -50.80
N GLN A 1073 47.29 -25.84 -50.27
CA GLN A 1073 47.88 -24.69 -50.99
C GLN A 1073 48.64 -23.65 -50.14
N ALA A 1074 48.76 -23.81 -48.83
CA ALA A 1074 49.74 -23.01 -48.08
C ALA A 1074 51.15 -23.59 -48.37
N PRO A 1075 52.13 -22.79 -48.85
CA PRO A 1075 53.50 -23.28 -48.98
C PRO A 1075 53.97 -23.73 -47.60
N ALA A 1076 54.46 -24.96 -47.52
CA ALA A 1076 55.04 -25.58 -46.33
C ALA A 1076 56.26 -24.79 -45.86
N PHE A 1077 56.03 -23.65 -45.21
CA PHE A 1077 57.03 -22.88 -44.51
C PHE A 1077 57.14 -23.44 -43.10
N GLU A 1078 58.36 -23.83 -42.72
CA GLU A 1078 59.06 -23.94 -41.41
C GLU A 1078 58.30 -23.98 -40.04
N ALA A 1079 57.01 -23.68 -39.98
CA ALA A 1079 56.15 -23.62 -38.80
C ALA A 1079 56.00 -24.96 -38.05
N GLU A 1080 56.21 -26.11 -38.71
CA GLU A 1080 56.27 -27.40 -38.02
C GLU A 1080 57.37 -27.47 -36.95
N ARG A 1081 58.37 -26.57 -37.00
CA ARG A 1081 59.51 -26.59 -36.07
C ARG A 1081 59.61 -25.38 -35.14
N ARG A 1082 58.78 -24.35 -35.31
CA ARG A 1082 58.80 -23.14 -34.47
C ARG A 1082 57.86 -23.30 -33.28
N ILE A 1083 58.38 -23.14 -32.07
CA ILE A 1083 57.56 -23.16 -30.84
C ILE A 1083 56.99 -21.76 -30.62
N ALA A 1084 55.68 -21.63 -30.79
CA ALA A 1084 54.96 -20.39 -30.59
C ALA A 1084 54.87 -20.04 -29.10
N ARG A 1085 54.44 -21.00 -28.26
CA ARG A 1085 54.32 -20.81 -26.80
C ARG A 1085 54.79 -22.03 -26.02
N ARG A 1086 55.47 -21.78 -24.89
CA ARG A 1086 55.87 -22.81 -23.92
C ARG A 1086 55.18 -22.58 -22.58
N TYR A 1087 54.41 -23.57 -22.13
CA TYR A 1087 53.63 -23.54 -20.90
C TYR A 1087 54.32 -24.41 -19.84
N ARG A 1088 54.67 -23.84 -18.69
CA ARG A 1088 55.33 -24.55 -17.57
C ARG A 1088 54.61 -24.28 -16.26
N ARG A 1089 54.43 -25.30 -15.42
CA ARG A 1089 53.82 -25.16 -14.07
C ARG A 1089 54.84 -24.97 -12.94
N SER A 1090 56.05 -25.51 -13.07
CA SER A 1090 57.10 -25.48 -12.03
C SER A 1090 58.44 -25.00 -12.61
N PRO A 1091 59.24 -24.19 -11.88
CA PRO A 1091 59.05 -23.71 -10.50
C PRO A 1091 58.07 -22.53 -10.36
N SER A 1092 57.55 -21.99 -11.46
CA SER A 1092 56.48 -20.99 -11.45
C SER A 1092 55.59 -21.13 -12.70
N PRO A 1093 54.25 -20.97 -12.58
CA PRO A 1093 53.31 -21.15 -13.66
C PRO A 1093 53.39 -20.00 -14.68
N LEU A 1094 54.26 -20.13 -15.68
CA LEU A 1094 54.59 -19.08 -16.65
C LEU A 1094 54.45 -19.60 -18.08
N VAL A 1095 53.98 -18.73 -18.99
CA VAL A 1095 54.04 -18.96 -20.43
C VAL A 1095 55.12 -18.09 -21.03
N ARG A 1096 55.99 -18.70 -21.84
CA ARG A 1096 56.95 -17.98 -22.67
C ARG A 1096 56.45 -17.93 -24.10
N ASP A 1097 56.44 -16.73 -24.66
CA ASP A 1097 56.20 -16.49 -26.08
C ASP A 1097 57.53 -16.67 -26.82
N GLY A 1098 57.60 -17.71 -27.67
CA GLY A 1098 58.77 -18.04 -28.46
C GLY A 1098 58.88 -17.25 -29.77
N VAL A 1099 57.85 -16.50 -30.14
CA VAL A 1099 57.80 -15.67 -31.35
C VAL A 1099 58.29 -14.26 -31.06
N ARG A 1100 57.82 -13.66 -29.96
CA ARG A 1100 58.17 -12.31 -29.52
C ARG A 1100 59.30 -12.28 -28.49
N GLY A 1101 59.67 -13.43 -27.92
CA GLY A 1101 60.74 -13.55 -26.94
C GLY A 1101 60.36 -13.09 -25.53
N TRP A 1102 59.06 -12.88 -25.28
CA TRP A 1102 58.54 -12.27 -24.05
C TRP A 1102 58.12 -13.29 -23.00
N ARG A 1103 58.05 -12.83 -21.74
CA ARG A 1103 57.35 -13.54 -20.66
C ARG A 1103 55.87 -13.16 -20.73
N SER A 1104 55.12 -13.88 -21.56
CA SER A 1104 53.67 -13.67 -21.77
C SER A 1104 52.76 -13.89 -20.53
N GLY A 1105 53.31 -13.95 -19.31
CA GLY A 1105 52.55 -13.96 -18.07
C GLY A 1105 52.19 -15.33 -17.49
N ARG A 1106 51.21 -15.34 -16.58
CA ARG A 1106 50.76 -16.54 -15.85
C ARG A 1106 50.00 -17.49 -16.77
N ILE A 1107 50.25 -18.79 -16.63
CA ILE A 1107 49.65 -19.86 -17.45
C ILE A 1107 48.13 -19.78 -17.53
N ASP A 1108 47.46 -19.45 -16.42
CA ASP A 1108 46.01 -19.44 -16.33
C ASP A 1108 45.40 -18.27 -17.12
N ARG A 1109 46.03 -17.09 -17.10
CA ARG A 1109 45.56 -15.91 -17.84
C ARG A 1109 45.74 -16.07 -19.35
N VAL A 1110 46.88 -16.60 -19.78
CA VAL A 1110 47.14 -16.90 -21.19
C VAL A 1110 46.11 -17.89 -21.70
N LEU A 1111 45.86 -18.98 -20.97
CA LEU A 1111 44.86 -20.00 -21.35
C LEU A 1111 43.42 -19.49 -21.28
N ALA A 1112 43.15 -18.43 -20.52
CA ALA A 1112 41.86 -17.76 -20.50
C ALA A 1112 41.68 -16.80 -21.70
N GLY A 1113 42.72 -16.57 -22.52
CA GLY A 1113 42.65 -15.75 -23.72
C GLY A 1113 43.11 -14.29 -23.53
N GLU A 1114 44.03 -14.03 -22.60
CA GLU A 1114 44.68 -12.73 -22.37
C GLU A 1114 46.15 -12.74 -22.82
N PHE A 1115 46.42 -13.24 -24.00
CA PHE A 1115 47.80 -13.51 -24.45
C PHE A 1115 48.41 -12.40 -25.34
N ASP A 1116 47.57 -11.51 -25.84
CA ASP A 1116 47.83 -10.48 -26.85
C ASP A 1116 47.92 -9.07 -26.25
N VAL A 1117 47.29 -8.83 -25.10
CA VAL A 1117 47.33 -7.53 -24.45
C VAL A 1117 48.63 -7.36 -23.64
N MET A 1118 49.32 -8.43 -23.18
CA MET A 1118 50.26 -8.41 -22.04
C MET A 1118 51.48 -7.51 -22.33
N SER A 1119 51.81 -6.61 -21.39
CA SER A 1119 52.90 -5.64 -21.53
C SER A 1119 54.28 -6.30 -21.47
N GLU A 1120 55.27 -5.65 -22.10
CA GLU A 1120 56.69 -5.98 -22.00
C GLU A 1120 57.23 -5.58 -20.61
N ASP A 1121 57.00 -6.39 -19.58
CA ASP A 1121 57.72 -6.27 -18.29
C ASP A 1121 58.09 -7.64 -17.68
#